data_AF-A0A6B1AHH5-F1
#
_entry.id   AF-A0A6B1AHH5-F1
#
_cell.length_a   1.000
_cell.length_b   1.000
_cell.length_c   1.000
_cell.angle_alpha   90.00
_cell.angle_beta   90.00
_cell.angle_gamma   90.00
#
_symmetry.space_group_name_H-M   'P 1'
#
loop_
_entity.id
_entity.type
_entity.pdbx_description
1 polymer ?
#
loop_
_entity_poly.entity_id
_entity_poly.type
_entity_poly.pdbx_seq_one_letter_code
_entity_poly.pdbx_strand_id
1 'polypeptide(L)'
;MTRHRPIIRLSVVLAAMALVKGCGDGDSPAEPPPPESARPTTVTVTPATVTLSALGATARLSAEVRDQHGRVMAGTAVAWESSDAAVATVDALGLVTGVSRGTATITARAGSGQGTAEITVMDPDRAALMALYEATGGPHWVKADNWLTDVPLGDWHGVATDDAGRVLRLELHRNNLVGPIPPELGNLARLERLRLFRNSLSGPIPAELGSLARLAELLLGDNNLSGSIPAELGNLTRLAELWLDGNNLTGPVPRGLLQIDELTEFLFGRNPGLCVPGTSDFAAWLRGMEGNVDGPYCNESDMEILELVHETTGGPNWTDADGWLETPALEEWYGVTADSLGHVVALDLAGNGLEGRLPANVASLAELTTLRIGDNALAGRLPLSLARLSLIEFHYAGTDLCVPTEATFQTWLNRIASHVSTGVECGRLSDREVLVALYDATDGPNWSNAGNWLTAAPLGEWYGVTTGDADRVVRLDLGGNNLSGPLPAELGSLTTLAHLVFTGNNLSGPIPAELGNLTRLLWLGLAGNDLAGSVPAELGSLASLGYLVLTSNDLSGPIPPELGNLGSLEGLRLGNNHLMGPIPPELGSLVGLTDLFLDGNNLAGPIPAELGNLTSLRALGLSDNNFTGPIPPELGSLADLRELWLRSNDLSGPVPPELGALTSLIWLYLDNNGLTGPVPPEFGGMTSLTLLSLTNNPGMSGALPARLTELNLEALLAGGTDLCAPPDPDFQAWLRTFHKRRIASCGIGGTTTMAYLTQTVQSPDYPVPLVAGEKALLRVFVTAAHTTTSGIPPVRARLYLNGNESHVADIPAQTTPIPTEIAEHSLSLSANAEIPAEIVQPGLEMVIEIDPDGTLPPSLGVPTRIPETGRMAIEVHELPVFDLTVIPFLWSPKPDSLVLDITAAMAADPHNHDLLAMTRTLLPVEDLVLTLHDPVLTSRNHASPLLGETEAIRVLEGGRGHYMGTMTGDFAGNDGRARQHGRSIFAKTDGGRRSEFVIAHELGHNMGLQHPPGCNAGSPDLSFPYANGRIGVWGYDFDNQRLIPPTAGDLMSYCGHGWISDYHFTNAIRYRLFDEGPPPASAKSLLLWGCL
;
A
#
# COMPACT_ATOMS: atom_id res chain seq x y z
N MET A 1 39.96 -25.79 58.38
CA MET A 1 40.69 -24.56 58.78
C MET A 1 40.58 -23.60 57.60
N THR A 2 39.72 -22.58 57.67
CA THR A 2 40.04 -21.18 58.04
C THR A 2 40.98 -20.52 57.02
N ARG A 3 40.49 -19.60 56.17
CA ARG A 3 40.47 -18.11 56.35
C ARG A 3 41.89 -17.50 56.27
N HIS A 4 42.16 -16.36 55.62
CA HIS A 4 41.29 -15.29 55.09
C HIS A 4 42.07 -14.28 54.20
N ARG A 5 41.41 -13.66 53.19
CA ARG A 5 41.69 -12.30 52.64
C ARG A 5 43.12 -12.09 52.04
N PRO A 6 43.55 -10.87 51.64
CA PRO A 6 42.86 -9.63 51.16
C PRO A 6 43.05 -9.43 49.62
N ILE A 7 42.22 -8.72 48.81
CA ILE A 7 41.64 -7.35 48.82
C ILE A 7 42.55 -6.26 48.17
N ILE A 8 42.16 -5.79 46.95
CA ILE A 8 42.41 -4.43 46.36
C ILE A 8 43.87 -4.13 45.87
N ARG A 9 44.21 -3.38 44.79
CA ARG A 9 43.56 -2.29 43.99
C ARG A 9 44.10 -2.14 42.53
N LEU A 10 43.32 -1.43 41.70
CA LEU A 10 43.65 -0.53 40.56
C LEU A 10 44.33 -1.02 39.26
N SER A 11 43.77 -0.45 38.19
CA SER A 11 44.02 -0.49 36.73
C SER A 11 45.40 -0.06 36.18
N VAL A 12 45.57 -0.27 34.85
CA VAL A 12 46.38 0.49 33.84
C VAL A 12 47.47 -0.31 33.03
N VAL A 13 47.05 -0.83 31.85
CA VAL A 13 47.64 -0.65 30.48
C VAL A 13 48.95 -1.36 29.97
N LEU A 14 48.82 -2.00 28.78
CA LEU A 14 49.77 -2.37 27.66
C LEU A 14 50.80 -3.56 27.69
N ALA A 15 50.73 -4.40 26.63
CA ALA A 15 51.77 -4.95 25.68
C ALA A 15 53.19 -5.43 26.13
N ALA A 16 53.92 -6.40 25.51
CA ALA A 16 53.70 -7.36 24.38
C ALA A 16 54.81 -8.50 24.31
N MET A 17 54.84 -9.27 23.20
CA MET A 17 55.61 -10.48 22.77
C MET A 17 57.18 -10.44 22.69
N ALA A 18 58.00 -11.52 22.45
CA ALA A 18 57.86 -13.01 22.45
C ALA A 18 59.20 -13.83 22.33
N LEU A 19 59.10 -15.16 22.62
CA LEU A 19 59.76 -16.40 22.05
C LEU A 19 61.29 -16.73 22.04
N VAL A 20 61.57 -18.07 22.11
CA VAL A 20 62.82 -18.91 21.96
C VAL A 20 62.90 -19.97 23.11
N LYS A 21 63.30 -21.28 23.01
CA LYS A 21 63.92 -22.20 22.01
C LYS A 21 63.58 -23.72 22.28
N GLY A 22 64.04 -24.65 21.43
CA GLY A 22 64.21 -26.12 21.71
C GLY A 22 65.64 -26.52 22.15
N CYS A 23 66.02 -27.80 22.40
CA CYS A 23 65.44 -29.13 22.07
C CYS A 23 65.88 -30.25 23.07
N GLY A 24 65.28 -31.46 22.98
CA GLY A 24 65.77 -32.75 23.55
C GLY A 24 65.41 -33.05 25.02
N ASP A 25 65.17 -34.29 25.48
CA ASP A 25 65.14 -35.64 24.84
C ASP A 25 64.18 -36.57 25.62
N GLY A 26 63.70 -37.67 25.00
CA GLY A 26 63.26 -38.89 25.71
C GLY A 26 61.89 -39.49 25.36
N ASP A 27 61.87 -40.55 24.55
CA ASP A 27 60.67 -41.36 24.26
C ASP A 27 60.33 -42.40 25.35
N SER A 28 59.03 -42.61 25.64
CA SER A 28 58.36 -43.93 25.63
C SER A 28 56.85 -43.83 25.94
N PRO A 29 55.97 -44.68 25.37
CA PRO A 29 54.51 -44.48 25.38
C PRO A 29 53.72 -45.30 26.43
N ALA A 30 52.48 -44.88 26.68
CA ALA A 30 51.39 -45.68 27.28
C ALA A 30 50.01 -45.21 26.73
N GLU A 31 49.00 -46.07 26.77
CA GLU A 31 47.68 -45.88 26.13
C GLU A 31 46.70 -44.93 26.85
N PRO A 32 45.65 -44.42 26.16
CA PRO A 32 44.83 -43.31 26.66
C PRO A 32 43.60 -43.72 27.51
N PRO A 33 43.10 -42.82 28.37
CA PRO A 33 41.78 -42.92 29.01
C PRO A 33 40.63 -42.44 28.09
N PRO A 34 39.36 -42.78 28.39
CA PRO A 34 38.20 -42.52 27.54
C PRO A 34 37.78 -41.02 27.47
N PRO A 35 36.93 -40.63 26.49
CA PRO A 35 36.49 -39.25 26.31
C PRO A 35 35.78 -38.67 27.55
N GLU A 36 36.08 -37.41 27.85
CA GLU A 36 35.44 -36.70 28.96
C GLU A 36 33.96 -36.40 28.65
N SER A 37 33.09 -36.67 29.64
CA SER A 37 31.67 -36.36 29.56
C SER A 37 31.43 -34.87 29.29
N ALA A 38 30.58 -34.54 28.32
CA ALA A 38 30.15 -33.17 28.07
C ALA A 38 29.63 -32.51 29.37
N ARG A 39 30.12 -31.29 29.66
CA ARG A 39 29.77 -30.54 30.87
C ARG A 39 29.06 -29.25 30.46
N PRO A 40 27.90 -28.92 31.05
CA PRO A 40 27.22 -27.67 30.72
C PRO A 40 27.98 -26.46 31.27
N THR A 41 28.33 -25.53 30.37
CA THR A 41 29.20 -24.37 30.65
C THR A 41 28.52 -23.02 30.41
N THR A 42 27.49 -22.96 29.56
CA THR A 42 26.72 -21.75 29.28
C THR A 42 25.22 -22.03 29.31
N VAL A 43 24.45 -21.03 29.74
CA VAL A 43 22.98 -21.09 29.82
C VAL A 43 22.42 -19.76 29.32
N THR A 44 21.50 -19.80 28.36
CA THR A 44 20.80 -18.62 27.83
C THR A 44 19.33 -18.71 28.23
N VAL A 45 18.80 -17.66 28.85
CA VAL A 45 17.39 -17.58 29.29
C VAL A 45 16.59 -16.73 28.31
N THR A 46 15.40 -17.22 27.93
CA THR A 46 14.52 -16.56 26.98
C THR A 46 13.06 -16.59 27.48
N PRO A 47 12.34 -15.46 27.50
CA PRO A 47 12.81 -14.09 27.23
C PRO A 47 13.78 -13.57 28.31
N ALA A 48 14.55 -12.53 27.99
CA ALA A 48 15.51 -11.90 28.91
C ALA A 48 14.86 -10.87 29.86
N THR A 49 13.66 -10.39 29.52
CA THR A 49 12.82 -9.51 30.35
C THR A 49 11.37 -10.00 30.31
N VAL A 50 10.62 -9.80 31.39
CA VAL A 50 9.19 -10.12 31.50
C VAL A 50 8.52 -9.04 32.34
N THR A 51 7.37 -8.53 31.86
CA THR A 51 6.46 -7.73 32.69
C THR A 51 5.23 -8.56 33.02
N LEU A 52 4.94 -8.72 34.31
CA LEU A 52 3.76 -9.38 34.84
C LEU A 52 2.75 -8.31 35.29
N SER A 53 1.64 -8.20 34.57
CA SER A 53 0.64 -7.13 34.71
C SER A 53 -0.18 -7.16 36.01
N ALA A 54 -0.16 -8.28 36.74
CA ALA A 54 -0.88 -8.44 37.99
C ALA A 54 -0.18 -9.40 38.98
N LEU A 55 -0.55 -9.31 40.25
CA LEU A 55 -0.18 -10.31 41.27
C LEU A 55 -0.80 -11.67 40.92
N GLY A 56 -0.01 -12.74 41.01
CA GLY A 56 -0.42 -14.08 40.59
C GLY A 56 -0.35 -14.34 39.07
N ALA A 57 -0.08 -13.32 38.24
CA ALA A 57 0.21 -13.54 36.82
C ALA A 57 1.48 -14.39 36.64
N THR A 58 1.53 -15.17 35.55
CA THR A 58 2.63 -16.10 35.30
C THR A 58 3.22 -15.96 33.89
N ALA A 59 4.51 -16.27 33.75
CA ALA A 59 5.20 -16.34 32.48
C ALA A 59 6.20 -17.51 32.49
N ARG A 60 6.36 -18.22 31.38
CA ARG A 60 7.33 -19.32 31.28
C ARG A 60 8.62 -18.86 30.62
N LEU A 61 9.71 -18.91 31.39
CA LEU A 61 11.07 -18.82 30.88
C LEU A 61 11.52 -20.17 30.32
N SER A 62 12.34 -20.13 29.29
CA SER A 62 13.09 -21.27 28.76
C SER A 62 14.58 -21.05 28.99
N ALA A 63 15.35 -22.14 29.15
CA ALA A 63 16.79 -22.08 29.34
C ALA A 63 17.49 -23.05 28.38
N GLU A 64 18.20 -22.52 27.38
CA GLU A 64 19.06 -23.32 26.51
C GLU A 64 20.41 -23.52 27.19
N VAL A 65 20.85 -24.78 27.32
CA VAL A 65 22.12 -25.17 27.96
C VAL A 65 23.09 -25.70 26.92
N ARG A 66 24.35 -25.26 26.94
CA ARG A 66 25.40 -25.73 26.01
C ARG A 66 26.65 -26.27 26.71
N ASP A 67 27.30 -27.22 26.05
CA ASP A 67 28.54 -27.86 26.51
C ASP A 67 29.79 -26.98 26.29
N GLN A 68 30.95 -27.45 26.74
CA GLN A 68 32.23 -26.75 26.56
C GLN A 68 32.69 -26.61 25.08
N HIS A 69 31.92 -27.12 24.12
CA HIS A 69 32.12 -26.98 22.67
C HIS A 69 30.96 -26.21 21.99
N GLY A 70 30.06 -25.58 22.76
CA GLY A 70 28.94 -24.79 22.27
C GLY A 70 27.72 -25.60 21.77
N ARG A 71 27.68 -26.92 22.02
CA ARG A 71 26.62 -27.83 21.55
C ARG A 71 25.46 -27.86 22.55
N VAL A 72 24.22 -27.81 22.07
CA VAL A 72 23.02 -27.83 22.93
C VAL A 72 22.88 -29.17 23.65
N MET A 73 22.81 -29.13 24.97
CA MET A 73 22.70 -30.30 25.85
C MET A 73 21.24 -30.56 26.23
N ALA A 74 20.45 -31.03 25.27
CA ALA A 74 19.04 -31.37 25.48
C ALA A 74 18.84 -32.36 26.65
N GLY A 75 17.84 -32.10 27.49
CA GLY A 75 17.55 -32.91 28.68
C GLY A 75 18.42 -32.63 29.91
N THR A 76 19.33 -31.64 29.86
CA THR A 76 20.08 -31.20 31.05
C THR A 76 19.15 -30.56 32.07
N ALA A 77 19.22 -31.00 33.33
CA ALA A 77 18.47 -30.38 34.41
C ALA A 77 18.97 -28.96 34.70
N VAL A 78 18.05 -27.99 34.65
CA VAL A 78 18.28 -26.59 34.99
C VAL A 78 17.71 -26.32 36.39
N ALA A 79 18.51 -25.73 37.27
CA ALA A 79 18.04 -25.18 38.53
C ALA A 79 17.66 -23.71 38.34
N TRP A 80 16.48 -23.32 38.82
CA TRP A 80 15.96 -21.95 38.77
C TRP A 80 15.96 -21.33 40.17
N GLU A 81 16.38 -20.08 40.28
CA GLU A 81 16.34 -19.29 41.53
C GLU A 81 15.85 -17.86 41.24
N SER A 82 15.24 -17.21 42.24
CA SER A 82 14.85 -15.79 42.18
C SER A 82 15.73 -14.95 43.11
N SER A 83 16.13 -13.76 42.68
CA SER A 83 16.84 -12.79 43.53
C SER A 83 15.95 -12.25 44.66
N ASP A 84 14.63 -12.17 44.42
CA ASP A 84 13.64 -11.83 45.43
C ASP A 84 12.35 -12.65 45.23
N ALA A 85 12.22 -13.71 46.02
CA ALA A 85 11.06 -14.59 46.03
C ALA A 85 9.80 -13.96 46.64
N ALA A 86 9.89 -12.78 47.27
CA ALA A 86 8.72 -12.01 47.68
C ALA A 86 8.16 -11.14 46.54
N VAL A 87 8.99 -10.78 45.55
CA VAL A 87 8.55 -10.09 44.32
C VAL A 87 8.08 -11.11 43.28
N ALA A 88 8.92 -12.09 42.91
CA ALA A 88 8.55 -13.13 41.94
C ALA A 88 9.16 -14.49 42.32
N THR A 89 8.36 -15.55 42.23
CA THR A 89 8.78 -16.94 42.41
C THR A 89 8.99 -17.63 41.06
N VAL A 90 9.73 -18.75 41.04
CA VAL A 90 9.93 -19.58 39.84
C VAL A 90 9.89 -21.06 40.23
N ASP A 91 9.27 -21.89 39.40
CA ASP A 91 9.22 -23.35 39.58
C ASP A 91 10.37 -24.09 38.87
N ALA A 92 10.43 -25.41 39.03
CA ALA A 92 11.45 -26.26 38.41
C ALA A 92 11.34 -26.38 36.87
N LEU A 93 10.28 -25.82 36.26
CA LEU A 93 9.99 -25.79 34.83
C LEU A 93 10.10 -24.38 34.23
N GLY A 94 10.70 -23.43 34.96
CA GLY A 94 10.87 -22.05 34.53
C GLY A 94 9.57 -21.24 34.51
N LEU A 95 8.47 -21.72 35.10
CA LEU A 95 7.25 -20.94 35.27
C LEU A 95 7.46 -19.95 36.42
N VAL A 96 7.51 -18.66 36.07
CA VAL A 96 7.60 -17.53 36.99
C VAL A 96 6.19 -17.11 37.39
N THR A 97 5.99 -16.77 38.67
CA THR A 97 4.74 -16.25 39.23
C THR A 97 5.00 -14.97 40.01
N GLY A 98 4.29 -13.89 39.69
CA GLY A 98 4.38 -12.61 40.42
C GLY A 98 3.73 -12.69 41.80
N VAL A 99 4.39 -12.18 42.83
CA VAL A 99 4.01 -12.30 44.25
C VAL A 99 3.77 -10.93 44.90
N SER A 100 4.60 -9.93 44.63
CA SER A 100 4.36 -8.53 45.03
C SER A 100 5.01 -7.56 44.06
N ARG A 101 4.58 -6.28 44.06
CA ARG A 101 5.08 -5.24 43.16
C ARG A 101 6.58 -5.00 43.37
N GLY A 102 7.36 -5.08 42.30
CA GLY A 102 8.80 -4.83 42.31
C GLY A 102 9.50 -5.41 41.08
N THR A 103 10.84 -5.44 41.10
CA THR A 103 11.66 -6.15 40.11
C THR A 103 12.47 -7.27 40.77
N ALA A 104 12.61 -8.40 40.07
CA ALA A 104 13.40 -9.55 40.52
C ALA A 104 14.11 -10.23 39.35
N THR A 105 15.36 -10.62 39.54
CA THR A 105 16.13 -11.38 38.54
C THR A 105 15.96 -12.88 38.78
N ILE A 106 15.43 -13.60 37.80
CA ILE A 106 15.40 -15.06 37.78
C ILE A 106 16.69 -15.57 37.13
N THR A 107 17.38 -16.49 37.81
CA THR A 107 18.63 -17.10 37.31
C THR A 107 18.43 -18.59 37.03
N ALA A 108 18.80 -19.01 35.83
CA ALA A 108 18.91 -20.41 35.42
C ALA A 108 20.35 -20.89 35.59
N ARG A 109 20.55 -22.09 36.14
CA ARG A 109 21.88 -22.69 36.38
C ARG A 109 21.94 -24.13 35.88
N ALA A 110 23.01 -24.48 35.17
CA ALA A 110 23.30 -25.86 34.78
C ALA A 110 24.82 -26.11 34.78
N GLY A 111 25.29 -27.01 35.66
CA GLY A 111 26.71 -27.27 35.88
C GLY A 111 27.46 -26.01 36.33
N SER A 112 28.34 -25.48 35.46
CA SER A 112 29.05 -24.22 35.69
C SER A 112 28.46 -23.03 34.91
N GLY A 113 27.46 -23.26 34.05
CA GLY A 113 26.77 -22.21 33.30
C GLY A 113 25.65 -21.56 34.10
N GLN A 114 25.47 -20.26 33.88
CA GLN A 114 24.34 -19.47 34.40
C GLN A 114 23.82 -18.50 33.33
N GLY A 115 22.53 -18.18 33.38
CA GLY A 115 21.87 -17.14 32.58
C GLY A 115 20.72 -16.52 33.37
N THR A 116 20.25 -15.33 32.98
CA THR A 116 19.32 -14.52 33.79
C THR A 116 18.21 -13.88 32.95
N ALA A 117 17.04 -13.70 33.55
CA ALA A 117 15.98 -12.82 33.05
C ALA A 117 15.49 -11.88 34.17
N GLU A 118 15.09 -10.66 33.81
CA GLU A 118 14.49 -9.69 34.73
C GLU A 118 12.96 -9.75 34.68
N ILE A 119 12.32 -9.77 35.85
CA ILE A 119 10.86 -9.85 36.00
C ILE A 119 10.38 -8.58 36.72
N THR A 120 9.56 -7.79 36.05
CA THR A 120 8.85 -6.65 36.63
C THR A 120 7.43 -7.06 36.98
N VAL A 121 7.06 -7.00 38.25
CA VAL A 121 5.69 -7.26 38.71
C VAL A 121 5.00 -5.92 38.97
N MET A 122 3.94 -5.65 38.20
CA MET A 122 3.17 -4.42 38.29
C MET A 122 2.03 -4.53 39.30
N ASP A 123 1.56 -3.37 39.75
CA ASP A 123 0.22 -3.28 40.35
C ASP A 123 -0.83 -3.24 39.23
N PRO A 124 -1.97 -3.95 39.36
CA PRO A 124 -3.02 -3.97 38.33
C PRO A 124 -3.50 -2.58 37.90
N ASP A 125 -3.54 -1.60 38.81
CA ASP A 125 -4.00 -0.26 38.47
C ASP A 125 -2.97 0.49 37.63
N ARG A 126 -1.67 0.27 37.88
CA ARG A 126 -0.62 0.82 37.03
C ARG A 126 -0.61 0.15 35.65
N ALA A 127 -0.87 -1.15 35.58
CA ALA A 127 -0.97 -1.87 34.30
C ALA A 127 -2.15 -1.35 33.46
N ALA A 128 -3.33 -1.20 34.07
CA ALA A 128 -4.52 -0.66 33.41
C ALA A 128 -4.33 0.79 32.91
N LEU A 129 -3.67 1.66 33.70
CA LEU A 129 -3.35 3.01 33.26
C LEU A 129 -2.29 3.02 32.15
N MET A 130 -1.25 2.18 32.21
CA MET A 130 -0.27 2.08 31.12
C MET A 130 -0.91 1.59 29.82
N ALA A 131 -1.79 0.58 29.88
CA ALA A 131 -2.57 0.15 28.72
C ALA A 131 -3.41 1.29 28.11
N LEU A 132 -4.03 2.15 28.94
CA LEU A 132 -4.75 3.33 28.45
C LEU A 132 -3.83 4.34 27.75
N TYR A 133 -2.66 4.61 28.32
CA TYR A 133 -1.68 5.52 27.73
C TYR A 133 -1.17 5.02 26.37
N GLU A 134 -0.89 3.73 26.27
CA GLU A 134 -0.41 3.09 25.04
C GLU A 134 -1.51 3.00 23.98
N ALA A 135 -2.71 2.52 24.35
CA ALA A 135 -3.83 2.35 23.42
C ALA A 135 -4.37 3.67 22.86
N THR A 136 -4.31 4.76 23.63
CA THR A 136 -4.99 6.02 23.28
C THR A 136 -4.08 7.19 22.89
N GLY A 137 -2.87 6.88 22.43
CA GLY A 137 -1.95 7.87 21.85
C GLY A 137 -1.32 8.82 22.88
N GLY A 138 -0.93 8.30 24.04
CA GLY A 138 -0.38 9.02 25.19
C GLY A 138 0.59 10.19 24.91
N PRO A 139 1.56 10.07 23.99
CA PRO A 139 2.47 11.16 23.63
C PRO A 139 1.79 12.40 22.98
N HIS A 140 0.54 12.26 22.55
CA HIS A 140 -0.27 13.30 21.89
C HIS A 140 -1.43 13.82 22.75
N TRP A 141 -1.51 13.40 24.01
CA TRP A 141 -2.47 13.95 24.98
C TRP A 141 -2.15 15.41 25.30
N VAL A 142 -3.17 16.23 25.55
CA VAL A 142 -3.00 17.65 25.92
C VAL A 142 -2.33 17.79 27.30
N LYS A 143 -2.54 16.82 28.19
CA LYS A 143 -1.95 16.73 29.53
C LYS A 143 -1.64 15.27 29.87
N ALA A 144 -0.38 15.03 30.23
CA ALA A 144 0.13 13.72 30.63
C ALA A 144 1.09 13.84 31.83
N ASP A 145 0.88 14.84 32.70
CA ASP A 145 1.79 15.12 33.83
C ASP A 145 2.02 13.86 34.68
N ASN A 146 3.30 13.52 34.88
CA ASN A 146 3.78 12.34 35.61
C ASN A 146 3.38 10.96 35.06
N TRP A 147 2.66 10.86 33.93
CA TRP A 147 2.34 9.57 33.32
C TRP A 147 3.61 8.80 32.92
N LEU A 148 3.56 7.46 33.06
CA LEU A 148 4.69 6.53 32.93
C LEU A 148 5.86 6.75 33.93
N THR A 149 5.79 7.69 34.87
CA THR A 149 6.88 7.92 35.84
C THR A 149 6.72 7.11 37.14
N ASP A 150 7.82 6.96 37.89
CA ASP A 150 7.86 6.19 39.15
C ASP A 150 7.09 6.80 40.33
N VAL A 151 6.57 8.04 40.21
CA VAL A 151 5.79 8.69 41.28
C VAL A 151 4.49 7.92 41.57
N PRO A 152 3.90 8.07 42.77
CA PRO A 152 2.59 7.49 43.11
C PRO A 152 1.50 7.78 42.07
N LEU A 153 0.57 6.84 41.87
CA LEU A 153 -0.49 7.01 40.87
C LEU A 153 -1.41 8.20 41.17
N GLY A 154 -1.61 8.56 42.43
CA GLY A 154 -2.37 9.76 42.82
C GLY A 154 -1.70 11.11 42.47
N ASP A 155 -0.45 11.10 41.99
CA ASP A 155 0.25 12.27 41.45
C ASP A 155 0.20 12.33 39.91
N TRP A 156 -0.42 11.36 39.23
CA TRP A 156 -0.57 11.33 37.76
C TRP A 156 -1.75 12.21 37.31
N HIS A 157 -1.62 12.87 36.15
CA HIS A 157 -2.68 13.76 35.64
C HIS A 157 -4.02 13.03 35.50
N GLY A 158 -5.08 13.58 36.10
CA GLY A 158 -6.43 13.00 36.02
C GLY A 158 -6.66 11.75 36.88
N VAL A 159 -5.67 11.30 37.67
CA VAL A 159 -5.78 10.10 38.51
C VAL A 159 -5.92 10.50 39.99
N ALA A 160 -6.84 9.89 40.71
CA ALA A 160 -6.93 10.01 42.17
C ALA A 160 -7.03 8.63 42.83
N THR A 161 -6.34 8.43 43.96
CA THR A 161 -6.24 7.14 44.66
C THR A 161 -6.76 7.17 46.09
N ASP A 162 -7.00 5.99 46.67
CA ASP A 162 -7.22 5.79 48.11
C ASP A 162 -5.91 5.79 48.92
N ASP A 163 -6.03 5.64 50.25
CA ASP A 163 -4.89 5.56 51.19
C ASP A 163 -3.95 4.37 50.93
N ALA A 164 -4.38 3.37 50.14
CA ALA A 164 -3.57 2.21 49.73
C ALA A 164 -2.96 2.39 48.33
N GLY A 165 -3.20 3.52 47.67
CA GLY A 165 -2.70 3.84 46.32
C GLY A 165 -3.52 3.23 45.18
N ARG A 166 -4.72 2.72 45.46
CA ARG A 166 -5.64 2.16 44.44
C ARG A 166 -6.50 3.25 43.82
N VAL A 167 -6.75 3.17 42.51
CA VAL A 167 -7.41 4.24 41.74
C VAL A 167 -8.90 4.29 42.06
N LEU A 168 -9.35 5.48 42.51
CA LEU A 168 -10.75 5.81 42.78
C LEU A 168 -11.40 6.61 41.64
N ARG A 169 -10.65 7.46 40.94
CA ARG A 169 -11.17 8.31 39.85
C ARG A 169 -10.17 8.44 38.73
N LEU A 170 -10.68 8.43 37.49
CA LEU A 170 -9.92 8.63 36.26
C LEU A 170 -10.63 9.66 35.38
N GLU A 171 -10.04 10.85 35.25
CA GLU A 171 -10.65 12.05 34.69
C GLU A 171 -9.76 12.65 33.58
N LEU A 172 -9.92 12.14 32.35
CA LEU A 172 -9.13 12.48 31.15
C LEU A 172 -9.98 13.06 30.01
N HIS A 173 -11.09 13.70 30.36
CA HIS A 173 -11.97 14.39 29.43
C HIS A 173 -11.29 15.62 28.78
N ARG A 174 -11.59 15.91 27.51
CA ARG A 174 -11.00 17.05 26.74
C ARG A 174 -9.47 17.00 26.68
N ASN A 175 -8.89 15.82 26.49
CA ASN A 175 -7.45 15.59 26.59
C ASN A 175 -6.79 15.07 25.30
N ASN A 176 -7.52 15.03 24.18
CA ASN A 176 -7.04 14.54 22.87
C ASN A 176 -6.61 13.06 22.87
N LEU A 177 -7.31 12.21 23.63
CA LEU A 177 -7.20 10.75 23.48
C LEU A 177 -7.73 10.33 22.11
N VAL A 178 -7.04 9.41 21.45
CA VAL A 178 -7.46 8.75 20.20
C VAL A 178 -7.61 7.23 20.46
N GLY A 179 -7.97 6.41 19.47
CA GLY A 179 -7.87 4.95 19.58
C GLY A 179 -8.84 4.30 20.60
N PRO A 180 -8.69 3.00 20.88
CA PRO A 180 -9.66 2.25 21.67
C PRO A 180 -9.50 2.43 23.18
N ILE A 181 -10.63 2.38 23.89
CA ILE A 181 -10.65 2.17 25.34
C ILE A 181 -10.18 0.72 25.60
N PRO A 182 -9.10 0.48 26.36
CA PRO A 182 -8.60 -0.87 26.57
C PRO A 182 -9.42 -1.63 27.64
N PRO A 183 -9.65 -2.95 27.47
CA PRO A 183 -10.39 -3.78 28.43
C PRO A 183 -9.70 -3.84 29.80
N GLU A 184 -8.38 -3.60 29.87
CA GLU A 184 -7.61 -3.57 31.10
C GLU A 184 -8.15 -2.57 32.14
N LEU A 185 -8.89 -1.52 31.73
CA LEU A 185 -9.56 -0.61 32.68
C LEU A 185 -10.56 -1.31 33.61
N GLY A 186 -11.10 -2.47 33.23
CA GLY A 186 -11.92 -3.30 34.11
C GLY A 186 -11.18 -3.80 35.36
N ASN A 187 -9.84 -3.84 35.34
CA ASN A 187 -9.03 -4.23 36.50
C ASN A 187 -8.98 -3.17 37.61
N LEU A 188 -9.46 -1.95 37.36
CA LEU A 188 -9.51 -0.85 38.33
C LEU A 188 -10.61 -1.07 39.38
N ALA A 189 -10.55 -2.17 40.13
CA ALA A 189 -11.59 -2.64 41.06
C ALA A 189 -11.91 -1.71 42.26
N ARG A 190 -11.33 -0.50 42.30
CA ARG A 190 -11.66 0.59 43.22
C ARG A 190 -12.28 1.82 42.55
N LEU A 191 -12.39 1.84 41.22
CA LEU A 191 -12.85 2.98 40.45
C LEU A 191 -14.32 3.30 40.74
N GLU A 192 -14.56 4.55 41.14
CA GLU A 192 -15.89 5.10 41.43
C GLU A 192 -16.30 6.11 40.34
N ARG A 193 -15.36 6.64 39.54
CA ARG A 193 -15.63 7.54 38.39
C ARG A 193 -14.69 7.33 37.21
N LEU A 194 -15.24 7.21 36.00
CA LEU A 194 -14.51 7.20 34.73
C LEU A 194 -15.07 8.30 33.81
N ARG A 195 -14.26 9.33 33.54
CA ARG A 195 -14.65 10.51 32.74
C ARG A 195 -13.70 10.70 31.56
N LEU A 196 -14.07 10.17 30.39
CA LEU A 196 -13.31 10.21 29.13
C LEU A 196 -14.00 11.01 28.00
N PHE A 197 -15.12 11.67 28.30
CA PHE A 197 -15.91 12.45 27.34
C PHE A 197 -15.13 13.58 26.64
N ARG A 198 -15.54 13.97 25.42
CA ARG A 198 -14.87 14.96 24.56
C ARG A 198 -13.43 14.60 24.25
N ASN A 199 -13.25 13.45 23.60
CA ASN A 199 -11.99 13.02 23.01
C ASN A 199 -12.29 12.49 21.59
N SER A 200 -11.36 11.72 21.01
CA SER A 200 -11.50 11.07 19.71
C SER A 200 -11.33 9.55 19.84
N LEU A 201 -11.80 8.98 20.97
CA LEU A 201 -11.77 7.54 21.24
C LEU A 201 -12.64 6.79 20.23
N SER A 202 -12.24 5.59 19.84
CA SER A 202 -12.87 4.80 18.78
C SER A 202 -13.05 3.32 19.14
N GLY A 203 -13.81 2.58 18.32
CA GLY A 203 -14.09 1.17 18.59
C GLY A 203 -15.11 0.94 19.72
N PRO A 204 -15.27 -0.32 20.18
CA PRO A 204 -16.30 -0.68 21.13
C PRO A 204 -16.00 -0.23 22.56
N ILE A 205 -17.07 -0.03 23.34
CA ILE A 205 -17.00 0.05 24.80
C ILE A 205 -16.63 -1.34 25.34
N PRO A 206 -15.57 -1.53 26.14
CA PRO A 206 -15.22 -2.85 26.66
C PRO A 206 -16.26 -3.37 27.67
N ALA A 207 -16.65 -4.64 27.51
CA ALA A 207 -17.57 -5.32 28.42
C ALA A 207 -16.99 -5.45 29.85
N GLU A 208 -15.66 -5.48 29.95
CA GLU A 208 -14.88 -5.52 31.18
C GLU A 208 -15.17 -4.32 32.10
N LEU A 209 -15.61 -3.17 31.57
CA LEU A 209 -16.06 -2.05 32.39
C LEU A 209 -17.26 -2.42 33.26
N GLY A 210 -18.08 -3.39 32.85
CA GLY A 210 -19.20 -3.95 33.63
C GLY A 210 -18.76 -4.71 34.90
N SER A 211 -17.47 -5.03 35.05
CA SER A 211 -16.93 -5.63 36.28
C SER A 211 -16.62 -4.62 37.39
N LEU A 212 -16.68 -3.32 37.10
CA LEU A 212 -16.33 -2.22 38.01
C LEU A 212 -17.45 -1.94 39.03
N ALA A 213 -17.71 -2.89 39.94
CA ALA A 213 -18.80 -2.88 40.93
C ALA A 213 -18.77 -1.75 41.99
N ARG A 214 -18.01 -0.67 41.77
CA ARG A 214 -18.02 0.58 42.54
C ARG A 214 -18.30 1.82 41.68
N LEU A 215 -18.32 1.69 40.35
CA LEU A 215 -18.44 2.78 39.39
C LEU A 215 -19.81 3.44 39.53
N ALA A 216 -19.80 4.74 39.82
CA ALA A 216 -20.98 5.58 39.93
C ALA A 216 -21.17 6.52 38.72
N GLU A 217 -20.09 6.80 37.98
CA GLU A 217 -20.12 7.71 36.83
C GLU A 217 -19.30 7.13 35.68
N LEU A 218 -19.92 6.96 34.51
CA LEU A 218 -19.30 6.49 33.27
C LEU A 218 -19.61 7.48 32.14
N LEU A 219 -18.73 8.47 31.96
CA LEU A 219 -18.95 9.58 31.02
C LEU A 219 -18.03 9.46 29.80
N LEU A 220 -18.58 8.95 28.70
CA LEU A 220 -17.91 8.64 27.42
C LEU A 220 -18.42 9.47 26.23
N GLY A 221 -19.43 10.34 26.40
CA GLY A 221 -20.02 11.15 25.33
C GLY A 221 -19.06 12.10 24.58
N ASP A 222 -19.47 12.61 23.42
CA ASP A 222 -18.64 13.34 22.47
C ASP A 222 -17.31 12.58 22.15
N ASN A 223 -17.41 11.43 21.50
CA ASN A 223 -16.29 10.60 21.03
C ASN A 223 -16.66 9.94 19.67
N ASN A 224 -15.89 8.96 19.20
CA ASN A 224 -16.14 8.19 17.97
C ASN A 224 -16.28 6.67 18.25
N LEU A 225 -16.83 6.32 19.42
CA LEU A 225 -17.05 4.92 19.83
C LEU A 225 -18.13 4.27 18.95
N SER A 226 -18.03 2.96 18.73
CA SER A 226 -18.86 2.24 17.76
C SER A 226 -19.27 0.84 18.25
N GLY A 227 -20.22 0.21 17.54
CA GLY A 227 -20.80 -1.06 17.98
C GLY A 227 -21.84 -0.87 19.10
N SER A 228 -22.23 -1.97 19.75
CA SER A 228 -23.30 -1.96 20.75
C SER A 228 -22.82 -1.56 22.15
N ILE A 229 -23.77 -1.07 22.95
CA ILE A 229 -23.58 -0.89 24.40
C ILE A 229 -23.49 -2.30 25.02
N PRO A 230 -22.44 -2.63 25.80
CA PRO A 230 -22.31 -3.94 26.44
C PRO A 230 -23.44 -4.20 27.45
N ALA A 231 -24.03 -5.39 27.41
CA ALA A 231 -25.06 -5.81 28.36
C ALA A 231 -24.51 -5.90 29.80
N GLU A 232 -23.19 -6.13 29.91
CA GLU A 232 -22.43 -6.22 31.15
C GLU A 232 -22.45 -4.93 31.97
N LEU A 233 -22.74 -3.77 31.36
CA LEU A 233 -22.95 -2.52 32.09
C LEU A 233 -24.17 -2.58 33.02
N GLY A 234 -25.13 -3.49 32.75
CA GLY A 234 -26.25 -3.79 33.65
C GLY A 234 -25.83 -4.34 35.02
N ASN A 235 -24.60 -4.84 35.18
CA ASN A 235 -24.07 -5.28 36.47
C ASN A 235 -23.66 -4.11 37.39
N LEU A 236 -23.60 -2.89 36.87
CA LEU A 236 -23.12 -1.70 37.58
C LEU A 236 -24.19 -1.10 38.50
N THR A 237 -24.58 -1.88 39.52
CA THR A 237 -25.56 -1.58 40.60
C THR A 237 -25.28 -0.33 41.46
N ARG A 238 -24.36 0.54 41.04
CA ARG A 238 -24.02 1.83 41.68
C ARG A 238 -23.96 3.00 40.68
N LEU A 239 -24.15 2.73 39.39
CA LEU A 239 -24.04 3.71 38.32
C LEU A 239 -25.21 4.69 38.40
N ALA A 240 -24.90 5.98 38.57
CA ALA A 240 -25.86 7.08 38.68
C ALA A 240 -25.84 8.02 37.46
N GLU A 241 -24.68 8.18 36.83
CA GLU A 241 -24.47 8.98 35.61
C GLU A 241 -23.89 8.09 34.49
N LEU A 242 -24.58 7.97 33.36
CA LEU A 242 -24.10 7.27 32.15
C LEU A 242 -24.25 8.16 30.90
N TRP A 243 -23.14 8.69 30.38
CA TRP A 243 -23.16 9.52 29.15
C TRP A 243 -22.45 8.80 28.01
N LEU A 244 -23.20 8.48 26.96
CA LEU A 244 -22.77 7.84 25.71
C LEU A 244 -23.11 8.71 24.47
N ASP A 245 -23.70 9.88 24.68
CA ASP A 245 -24.25 10.74 23.63
C ASP A 245 -23.17 11.31 22.69
N GLY A 246 -23.48 11.48 21.41
CA GLY A 246 -22.51 11.96 20.42
C GLY A 246 -21.37 10.96 20.18
N ASN A 247 -21.74 9.76 19.75
CA ASN A 247 -20.84 8.68 19.32
C ASN A 247 -21.45 8.02 18.06
N ASN A 248 -20.88 6.91 17.59
CA ASN A 248 -21.39 6.10 16.47
C ASN A 248 -21.84 4.70 16.95
N LEU A 249 -22.50 4.63 18.10
CA LEU A 249 -23.01 3.39 18.69
C LEU A 249 -24.25 2.86 17.92
N THR A 250 -24.45 1.55 17.97
CA THR A 250 -25.42 0.82 17.14
C THR A 250 -26.19 -0.26 17.90
N GLY A 251 -27.44 -0.51 17.53
CA GLY A 251 -28.29 -1.56 18.08
C GLY A 251 -29.15 -1.11 19.27
N PRO A 252 -29.83 -2.06 19.95
CA PRO A 252 -30.78 -1.73 21.01
C PRO A 252 -30.07 -1.33 22.31
N VAL A 253 -30.64 -0.39 23.07
CA VAL A 253 -30.18 -0.11 24.43
C VAL A 253 -30.41 -1.34 25.34
N PRO A 254 -29.39 -1.85 26.06
CA PRO A 254 -29.52 -3.10 26.81
C PRO A 254 -30.54 -3.04 27.94
N ARG A 255 -31.48 -4.00 27.95
CA ARG A 255 -32.47 -4.21 29.03
C ARG A 255 -31.84 -4.37 30.43
N GLY A 256 -30.55 -4.69 30.54
CA GLY A 256 -29.84 -4.74 31.82
C GLY A 256 -29.78 -3.40 32.55
N LEU A 257 -29.84 -2.26 31.84
CA LEU A 257 -29.84 -0.92 32.46
C LEU A 257 -31.13 -0.64 33.26
N LEU A 258 -32.25 -1.32 32.94
CA LEU A 258 -33.50 -1.26 33.70
C LEU A 258 -33.36 -1.74 35.16
N GLN A 259 -32.30 -2.50 35.47
CA GLN A 259 -32.09 -3.12 36.79
C GLN A 259 -31.15 -2.31 37.69
N ILE A 260 -30.74 -1.11 37.26
CA ILE A 260 -29.87 -0.22 38.03
C ILE A 260 -30.74 0.83 38.76
N ASP A 261 -31.20 0.50 39.96
CA ASP A 261 -32.07 1.37 40.80
C ASP A 261 -31.46 2.75 41.10
N GLU A 262 -30.13 2.89 41.03
CA GLU A 262 -29.39 4.14 41.32
C GLU A 262 -29.19 5.03 40.07
N LEU A 263 -29.55 4.57 38.86
CA LEU A 263 -29.27 5.28 37.60
C LEU A 263 -30.29 6.40 37.36
N THR A 264 -29.83 7.66 37.50
CA THR A 264 -30.69 8.85 37.44
C THR A 264 -30.50 9.71 36.17
N GLU A 265 -29.33 9.64 35.53
CA GLU A 265 -29.04 10.36 34.29
C GLU A 265 -28.45 9.41 33.23
N PHE A 266 -29.15 9.27 32.10
CA PHE A 266 -28.72 8.46 30.97
C PHE A 266 -28.82 9.25 29.65
N LEU A 267 -27.67 9.67 29.13
CA LEU A 267 -27.57 10.45 27.88
C LEU A 267 -27.02 9.56 26.76
N PHE A 268 -27.83 9.27 25.73
CA PHE A 268 -27.43 8.40 24.61
C PHE A 268 -27.77 8.96 23.22
N GLY A 269 -28.44 10.12 23.14
CA GLY A 269 -28.80 10.77 21.87
C GLY A 269 -27.59 11.15 21.00
N ARG A 270 -27.83 11.56 19.74
CA ARG A 270 -26.77 11.75 18.74
C ARG A 270 -25.91 10.49 18.49
N ASN A 271 -26.54 9.32 18.52
CA ASN A 271 -26.01 8.04 18.04
C ASN A 271 -27.02 7.50 17.01
N PRO A 272 -26.79 7.62 15.69
CA PRO A 272 -27.82 7.37 14.69
C PRO A 272 -28.19 5.88 14.55
N GLY A 273 -27.35 4.96 15.02
CA GLY A 273 -27.64 3.53 15.01
C GLY A 273 -28.23 2.98 16.30
N LEU A 274 -28.39 3.78 17.37
CA LEU A 274 -29.00 3.31 18.62
C LEU A 274 -30.53 3.43 18.56
N CYS A 275 -31.23 2.37 18.98
CA CYS A 275 -32.68 2.38 19.13
C CYS A 275 -33.12 2.00 20.56
N VAL A 276 -34.27 2.53 20.97
CA VAL A 276 -34.91 2.24 22.25
C VAL A 276 -35.80 0.99 22.09
N PRO A 277 -35.67 -0.05 22.93
CA PRO A 277 -36.59 -1.18 22.91
C PRO A 277 -38.03 -0.70 23.15
N GLY A 278 -38.97 -1.08 22.29
CA GLY A 278 -40.34 -0.54 22.26
C GLY A 278 -41.18 -0.77 23.52
N THR A 279 -40.70 -1.59 24.47
CA THR A 279 -41.51 -2.07 25.59
C THR A 279 -41.96 -0.99 26.58
N SER A 280 -43.21 -1.08 27.03
CA SER A 280 -43.82 -0.12 27.95
C SER A 280 -43.06 0.07 29.28
N ASP A 281 -42.46 -0.99 29.85
CA ASP A 281 -41.55 -0.92 31.01
C ASP A 281 -40.32 -0.03 30.74
N PHE A 282 -39.70 -0.18 29.56
CA PHE A 282 -38.50 0.59 29.16
C PHE A 282 -38.87 2.06 28.92
N ALA A 283 -39.99 2.32 28.24
CA ALA A 283 -40.50 3.66 28.05
C ALA A 283 -40.90 4.34 29.38
N ALA A 284 -41.39 3.58 30.37
CA ALA A 284 -41.69 4.09 31.71
C ALA A 284 -40.41 4.44 32.50
N TRP A 285 -39.39 3.58 32.44
CA TRP A 285 -38.07 3.83 33.03
C TRP A 285 -37.39 5.05 32.43
N LEU A 286 -37.37 5.18 31.10
CA LEU A 286 -36.67 6.26 30.40
C LEU A 286 -37.30 7.64 30.71
N ARG A 287 -38.63 7.71 30.85
CA ARG A 287 -39.35 8.92 31.32
C ARG A 287 -39.03 9.31 32.76
N GLY A 288 -38.37 8.45 33.54
CA GLY A 288 -37.90 8.74 34.89
C GLY A 288 -36.53 9.42 34.96
N MET A 289 -35.77 9.45 33.85
CA MET A 289 -34.41 10.00 33.81
C MET A 289 -34.39 11.52 33.81
N GLU A 290 -33.44 12.12 34.53
CA GLU A 290 -33.12 13.53 34.33
C GLU A 290 -32.50 13.72 32.93
N GLY A 291 -33.01 14.69 32.17
CA GLY A 291 -32.51 15.04 30.82
C GLY A 291 -33.54 14.94 29.68
N ASN A 292 -34.61 14.15 29.83
CA ASN A 292 -35.67 13.92 28.82
C ASN A 292 -35.11 13.62 27.41
N VAL A 293 -34.51 12.43 27.25
CA VAL A 293 -33.81 12.01 26.03
C VAL A 293 -34.70 11.10 25.18
N ASP A 294 -35.28 11.66 24.11
CA ASP A 294 -35.97 10.88 23.08
C ASP A 294 -34.96 10.25 22.09
N GLY A 295 -35.30 9.07 21.58
CA GLY A 295 -34.59 8.35 20.53
C GLY A 295 -35.54 7.38 19.80
N PRO A 296 -35.22 6.95 18.57
CA PRO A 296 -36.13 6.13 17.77
C PRO A 296 -36.38 4.77 18.43
N TYR A 297 -37.62 4.26 18.33
CA TYR A 297 -37.93 2.92 18.78
C TYR A 297 -37.41 1.88 17.78
N CYS A 298 -37.02 0.70 18.24
CA CYS A 298 -36.45 -0.34 17.38
C CYS A 298 -37.42 -0.91 16.32
N ASN A 299 -38.71 -0.56 16.36
CA ASN A 299 -39.79 -1.17 15.60
C ASN A 299 -40.67 -0.18 14.81
N GLU A 300 -40.20 1.04 14.58
CA GLU A 300 -40.94 2.11 13.88
C GLU A 300 -41.45 1.65 12.49
N SER A 301 -40.64 0.86 11.75
CA SER A 301 -41.00 0.25 10.46
C SER A 301 -42.15 -0.77 10.53
N ASP A 302 -42.24 -1.54 11.62
CA ASP A 302 -43.25 -2.58 11.77
C ASP A 302 -44.62 -1.95 12.07
N MET A 303 -44.62 -0.80 12.74
CA MET A 303 -45.81 0.00 13.03
C MET A 303 -46.45 0.50 11.73
N GLU A 304 -45.69 1.17 10.85
CA GLU A 304 -46.17 1.66 9.53
C GLU A 304 -46.83 0.54 8.70
N ILE A 305 -46.25 -0.67 8.71
CA ILE A 305 -46.80 -1.83 7.99
C ILE A 305 -48.14 -2.27 8.60
N LEU A 306 -48.27 -2.29 9.92
CA LEU A 306 -49.52 -2.64 10.59
C LEU A 306 -50.59 -1.54 10.40
N GLU A 307 -50.24 -0.26 10.48
CA GLU A 307 -51.17 0.84 10.18
C GLU A 307 -51.77 0.70 8.77
N LEU A 308 -50.94 0.38 7.77
CA LEU A 308 -51.40 0.09 6.41
C LEU A 308 -52.32 -1.15 6.33
N VAL A 309 -52.06 -2.22 7.11
CA VAL A 309 -52.96 -3.38 7.20
C VAL A 309 -54.32 -2.98 7.75
N HIS A 310 -54.34 -2.16 8.80
CA HIS A 310 -55.57 -1.64 9.40
C HIS A 310 -56.35 -0.77 8.40
N GLU A 311 -55.71 0.21 7.74
CA GLU A 311 -56.38 1.05 6.75
C GLU A 311 -56.91 0.26 5.54
N THR A 312 -56.11 -0.63 4.96
CA THR A 312 -56.46 -1.33 3.70
C THR A 312 -57.47 -2.47 3.87
N THR A 313 -57.67 -2.98 5.09
CA THR A 313 -58.60 -4.09 5.37
C THR A 313 -59.85 -3.70 6.18
N GLY A 314 -60.18 -2.40 6.19
CA GLY A 314 -61.40 -1.89 6.80
C GLY A 314 -61.35 -1.70 8.31
N GLY A 315 -60.18 -1.37 8.86
CA GLY A 315 -59.88 -1.16 10.29
C GLY A 315 -60.98 -0.52 11.14
N PRO A 316 -61.58 0.61 10.74
CA PRO A 316 -62.69 1.24 11.47
C PRO A 316 -63.97 0.40 11.62
N ASN A 317 -64.06 -0.76 10.94
CA ASN A 317 -65.13 -1.75 11.03
C ASN A 317 -64.70 -3.07 11.73
N TRP A 318 -63.45 -3.20 12.18
CA TRP A 318 -62.96 -4.39 12.89
C TRP A 318 -63.75 -4.61 14.20
N THR A 319 -63.80 -5.87 14.65
CA THR A 319 -64.61 -6.32 15.79
C THR A 319 -63.92 -6.05 17.12
N ASP A 320 -62.59 -6.14 17.12
CA ASP A 320 -61.67 -5.84 18.21
C ASP A 320 -60.45 -5.11 17.62
N ALA A 321 -60.11 -3.96 18.18
CA ALA A 321 -59.03 -3.09 17.72
C ALA A 321 -58.35 -2.38 18.91
N ASP A 322 -58.45 -2.95 20.12
CA ASP A 322 -57.87 -2.35 21.33
C ASP A 322 -56.36 -2.08 21.13
N GLY A 323 -55.92 -0.86 21.48
CA GLY A 323 -54.53 -0.40 21.35
C GLY A 323 -54.14 0.16 19.96
N TRP A 324 -54.74 -0.33 18.87
CA TRP A 324 -54.39 0.08 17.50
C TRP A 324 -54.61 1.58 17.29
N LEU A 325 -53.57 2.26 16.76
CA LEU A 325 -53.52 3.72 16.58
C LEU A 325 -53.65 4.57 17.87
N GLU A 326 -53.80 3.95 19.05
CA GLU A 326 -53.93 4.65 20.34
C GLU A 326 -52.66 4.56 21.21
N THR A 327 -51.84 3.51 21.08
CA THR A 327 -50.58 3.35 21.83
C THR A 327 -49.36 3.15 20.92
N PRO A 328 -48.16 3.64 21.30
CA PRO A 328 -46.93 3.44 20.53
C PRO A 328 -46.21 2.11 20.84
N ALA A 329 -46.84 1.19 21.57
CA ALA A 329 -46.27 -0.09 21.98
C ALA A 329 -46.99 -1.23 21.26
N LEU A 330 -46.34 -1.84 20.25
CA LEU A 330 -46.98 -2.85 19.41
C LEU A 330 -47.41 -4.11 20.18
N GLU A 331 -46.79 -4.43 21.32
CA GLU A 331 -47.24 -5.53 22.18
C GLU A 331 -48.54 -5.25 22.96
N GLU A 332 -49.03 -4.01 22.94
CA GLU A 332 -50.32 -3.62 23.53
C GLU A 332 -51.47 -3.63 22.50
N TRP A 333 -51.18 -3.84 21.21
CA TRP A 333 -52.17 -3.87 20.12
C TRP A 333 -52.85 -5.24 20.01
N TYR A 334 -54.18 -5.26 19.85
CA TYR A 334 -54.94 -6.51 19.74
C TYR A 334 -54.42 -7.42 18.63
N GLY A 335 -54.17 -8.69 18.96
CA GLY A 335 -53.70 -9.71 18.03
C GLY A 335 -52.21 -9.62 17.66
N VAL A 336 -51.50 -8.55 18.06
CA VAL A 336 -50.07 -8.38 17.79
C VAL A 336 -49.25 -9.07 18.89
N THR A 337 -48.14 -9.71 18.52
CA THR A 337 -47.10 -10.12 19.48
C THR A 337 -45.75 -9.65 18.96
N ALA A 338 -45.10 -8.80 19.75
CA ALA A 338 -43.76 -8.32 19.48
C ALA A 338 -42.67 -9.16 20.18
N ASP A 339 -41.44 -9.05 19.70
CA ASP A 339 -40.25 -9.66 20.29
C ASP A 339 -39.71 -8.86 21.51
N SER A 340 -38.49 -9.16 21.94
CA SER A 340 -37.77 -8.39 22.97
C SER A 340 -37.33 -6.96 22.58
N LEU A 341 -37.33 -6.61 21.29
CA LEU A 341 -36.93 -5.30 20.77
C LEU A 341 -38.13 -4.46 20.32
N GLY A 342 -39.18 -5.14 19.82
CA GLY A 342 -40.45 -4.55 19.39
C GLY A 342 -40.94 -5.07 18.03
N HIS A 343 -40.19 -5.95 17.35
CA HIS A 343 -40.52 -6.46 16.02
C HIS A 343 -41.66 -7.47 16.07
N VAL A 344 -42.54 -7.47 15.07
CA VAL A 344 -43.78 -8.27 15.09
C VAL A 344 -43.50 -9.73 14.72
N VAL A 345 -43.51 -10.61 15.73
CA VAL A 345 -43.26 -12.06 15.56
C VAL A 345 -44.52 -12.89 15.36
N ALA A 346 -45.69 -12.37 15.77
CA ALA A 346 -46.99 -12.95 15.44
C ALA A 346 -48.07 -11.88 15.21
N LEU A 347 -49.00 -12.19 14.31
CA LEU A 347 -50.21 -11.41 14.04
C LEU A 347 -51.42 -12.35 13.95
N ASP A 348 -52.35 -12.24 14.90
CA ASP A 348 -53.56 -13.06 15.02
C ASP A 348 -54.82 -12.18 15.02
N LEU A 349 -55.39 -12.02 13.83
CA LEU A 349 -56.60 -11.23 13.55
C LEU A 349 -57.74 -12.13 13.04
N ALA A 350 -57.76 -13.40 13.45
CA ALA A 350 -58.75 -14.37 12.99
C ALA A 350 -60.16 -14.02 13.48
N GLY A 351 -61.14 -14.01 12.57
CA GLY A 351 -62.54 -13.70 12.87
C GLY A 351 -62.82 -12.24 13.25
N ASN A 352 -61.87 -11.33 13.04
CA ASN A 352 -61.98 -9.93 13.45
C ASN A 352 -62.83 -9.05 12.49
N GLY A 353 -63.21 -9.56 11.32
CA GLY A 353 -64.06 -8.86 10.35
C GLY A 353 -63.31 -8.11 9.24
N LEU A 354 -62.02 -8.42 9.03
CA LEU A 354 -61.21 -7.82 7.95
C LEU A 354 -61.89 -8.03 6.58
N GLU A 355 -61.96 -6.96 5.78
CA GLU A 355 -62.52 -6.98 4.43
C GLU A 355 -61.48 -6.57 3.36
N GLY A 356 -61.83 -6.64 2.08
CA GLY A 356 -60.94 -6.22 1.00
C GLY A 356 -59.84 -7.25 0.67
N ARG A 357 -58.58 -6.84 0.70
CA ARG A 357 -57.41 -7.62 0.27
C ARG A 357 -56.31 -7.58 1.33
N LEU A 358 -55.57 -8.67 1.50
CA LEU A 358 -54.34 -8.66 2.29
C LEU A 358 -53.24 -7.86 1.54
N PRO A 359 -52.70 -6.76 2.09
CA PRO A 359 -51.68 -5.97 1.39
C PRO A 359 -50.35 -6.71 1.30
N ALA A 360 -49.61 -6.49 0.21
CA ALA A 360 -48.33 -7.17 -0.05
C ALA A 360 -47.24 -6.83 0.99
N ASN A 361 -47.37 -5.67 1.65
CA ASN A 361 -46.43 -5.10 2.61
C ASN A 361 -46.32 -5.92 3.92
N VAL A 362 -47.28 -6.81 4.22
CA VAL A 362 -47.19 -7.78 5.34
C VAL A 362 -45.91 -8.63 5.24
N ALA A 363 -45.40 -8.85 4.03
CA ALA A 363 -44.15 -9.56 3.79
C ALA A 363 -42.87 -8.81 4.23
N SER A 364 -42.98 -7.55 4.65
CA SER A 364 -41.87 -6.75 5.16
C SER A 364 -41.65 -6.90 6.68
N LEU A 365 -42.59 -7.52 7.42
CA LEU A 365 -42.42 -7.87 8.83
C LEU A 365 -41.45 -9.06 8.96
N ALA A 366 -40.15 -8.77 8.92
CA ALA A 366 -39.11 -9.78 8.70
C ALA A 366 -39.09 -10.91 9.74
N GLU A 367 -39.37 -10.60 11.00
CA GLU A 367 -39.40 -11.55 12.12
C GLU A 367 -40.77 -12.27 12.28
N LEU A 368 -41.74 -12.03 11.39
CA LEU A 368 -43.07 -12.63 11.48
C LEU A 368 -43.01 -14.14 11.26
N THR A 369 -43.34 -14.91 12.30
CA THR A 369 -43.37 -16.38 12.29
C THR A 369 -44.78 -16.96 12.28
N THR A 370 -45.78 -16.18 12.69
CA THR A 370 -47.17 -16.64 12.83
C THR A 370 -48.13 -15.60 12.25
N LEU A 371 -48.95 -16.01 11.28
CA LEU A 371 -49.97 -15.15 10.68
C LEU A 371 -51.32 -15.87 10.67
N ARG A 372 -52.29 -15.41 11.46
CA ARG A 372 -53.66 -15.92 11.47
C ARG A 372 -54.63 -14.80 11.06
N ILE A 373 -55.30 -15.03 9.94
CA ILE A 373 -56.25 -14.09 9.29
C ILE A 373 -57.52 -14.82 8.82
N GLY A 374 -57.75 -16.04 9.32
CA GLY A 374 -58.90 -16.86 8.96
C GLY A 374 -60.25 -16.30 9.44
N ASP A 375 -61.34 -16.89 8.94
CA ASP A 375 -62.74 -16.53 9.25
C ASP A 375 -63.09 -15.02 9.05
N ASN A 376 -62.35 -14.35 8.14
CA ASN A 376 -62.54 -12.96 7.74
C ASN A 376 -63.11 -12.83 6.31
N ALA A 377 -63.62 -11.65 5.95
CA ALA A 377 -64.16 -11.32 4.63
C ALA A 377 -63.08 -10.90 3.59
N LEU A 378 -61.82 -11.27 3.80
CA LEU A 378 -60.72 -11.04 2.86
C LEU A 378 -60.93 -11.85 1.57
N ALA A 379 -60.65 -11.25 0.42
CA ALA A 379 -60.86 -11.86 -0.89
C ALA A 379 -59.74 -11.56 -1.89
N GLY A 380 -59.59 -12.44 -2.90
CA GLY A 380 -58.60 -12.28 -3.97
C GLY A 380 -57.41 -13.24 -3.85
N ARG A 381 -56.29 -12.94 -4.51
CA ARG A 381 -55.08 -13.77 -4.53
C ARG A 381 -54.16 -13.38 -3.36
N LEU A 382 -53.63 -14.37 -2.63
CA LEU A 382 -52.56 -14.12 -1.64
C LEU A 382 -51.33 -13.50 -2.33
N PRO A 383 -50.72 -12.43 -1.78
CA PRO A 383 -49.52 -11.82 -2.34
C PRO A 383 -48.35 -12.81 -2.42
N LEU A 384 -47.64 -12.84 -3.56
CA LEU A 384 -46.45 -13.66 -3.76
C LEU A 384 -45.31 -13.25 -2.81
N SER A 385 -45.29 -11.98 -2.39
CA SER A 385 -44.30 -11.43 -1.45
C SER A 385 -44.23 -12.22 -0.13
N LEU A 386 -45.34 -12.80 0.35
CA LEU A 386 -45.38 -13.61 1.57
C LEU A 386 -44.35 -14.77 1.55
N ALA A 387 -43.96 -15.25 0.37
CA ALA A 387 -42.95 -16.31 0.22
C ALA A 387 -41.54 -15.93 0.74
N ARG A 388 -41.32 -14.66 1.11
CA ARG A 388 -40.11 -14.16 1.76
C ARG A 388 -40.11 -14.39 3.29
N LEU A 389 -41.28 -14.54 3.91
CA LEU A 389 -41.43 -14.71 5.36
C LEU A 389 -41.08 -16.13 5.83
N SER A 390 -40.49 -16.25 7.02
CA SER A 390 -40.17 -17.54 7.65
C SER A 390 -41.32 -18.09 8.52
N LEU A 391 -42.54 -18.10 7.98
CA LEU A 391 -43.73 -18.54 8.71
C LEU A 391 -43.64 -20.01 9.17
N ILE A 392 -43.84 -20.21 10.47
CA ILE A 392 -44.05 -21.49 11.14
C ILE A 392 -45.55 -21.85 11.08
N GLU A 393 -46.42 -20.84 11.20
CA GLU A 393 -47.87 -21.00 11.20
C GLU A 393 -48.59 -19.95 10.31
N PHE A 394 -49.49 -20.41 9.42
CA PHE A 394 -50.25 -19.53 8.51
C PHE A 394 -51.70 -19.99 8.31
N HIS A 395 -52.67 -19.29 8.91
CA HIS A 395 -54.09 -19.69 8.89
C HIS A 395 -54.93 -18.65 8.16
N TYR A 396 -55.60 -19.06 7.07
CA TYR A 396 -56.42 -18.19 6.22
C TYR A 396 -57.70 -18.87 5.69
N ALA A 397 -58.04 -20.07 6.19
CA ALA A 397 -59.33 -20.69 5.92
C ALA A 397 -60.51 -19.84 6.45
N GLY A 398 -61.70 -20.00 5.87
CA GLY A 398 -62.87 -19.16 6.19
C GLY A 398 -62.90 -17.82 5.45
N THR A 399 -61.89 -17.52 4.63
CA THR A 399 -61.84 -16.34 3.74
C THR A 399 -62.18 -16.70 2.29
N ASP A 400 -62.36 -15.70 1.43
CA ASP A 400 -62.48 -15.83 -0.03
C ASP A 400 -61.11 -15.69 -0.75
N LEU A 401 -60.01 -15.94 -0.04
CA LEU A 401 -58.64 -15.89 -0.58
C LEU A 401 -58.29 -17.15 -1.40
N CYS A 402 -57.68 -16.97 -2.58
CA CYS A 402 -57.09 -18.04 -3.38
C CYS A 402 -55.56 -18.10 -3.26
N VAL A 403 -55.01 -19.29 -3.51
CA VAL A 403 -53.61 -19.64 -3.35
C VAL A 403 -52.87 -19.57 -4.70
N PRO A 404 -51.78 -18.79 -4.83
CA PRO A 404 -50.87 -18.81 -5.97
C PRO A 404 -50.41 -20.22 -6.39
N THR A 405 -50.52 -20.54 -7.69
CA THR A 405 -50.02 -21.81 -8.27
C THR A 405 -48.52 -21.81 -8.57
N GLU A 406 -47.85 -20.67 -8.40
CA GLU A 406 -46.45 -20.46 -8.73
C GLU A 406 -45.54 -21.38 -7.88
N ALA A 407 -44.63 -22.10 -8.52
CA ALA A 407 -43.91 -23.23 -7.89
C ALA A 407 -43.04 -22.84 -6.69
N THR A 408 -42.51 -21.61 -6.65
CA THR A 408 -41.79 -21.04 -5.50
C THR A 408 -42.72 -20.83 -4.31
N PHE A 409 -43.86 -20.17 -4.52
CA PHE A 409 -44.89 -19.94 -3.50
C PHE A 409 -45.47 -21.25 -2.96
N GLN A 410 -45.76 -22.21 -3.86
CA GLN A 410 -46.18 -23.56 -3.46
C GLN A 410 -45.09 -24.29 -2.65
N THR A 411 -43.82 -24.17 -3.02
CA THR A 411 -42.71 -24.75 -2.25
C THR A 411 -42.55 -24.08 -0.88
N TRP A 412 -42.81 -22.78 -0.76
CA TRP A 412 -42.84 -22.06 0.51
C TRP A 412 -44.01 -22.50 1.40
N LEU A 413 -45.24 -22.48 0.88
CA LEU A 413 -46.45 -22.84 1.63
C LEU A 413 -46.37 -24.28 2.19
N ASN A 414 -45.86 -25.23 1.41
CA ASN A 414 -45.66 -26.61 1.83
C ASN A 414 -44.51 -26.82 2.85
N ARG A 415 -43.75 -25.77 3.22
CA ARG A 415 -42.76 -25.81 4.33
C ARG A 415 -43.32 -25.31 5.66
N ILE A 416 -44.42 -24.55 5.64
CA ILE A 416 -45.06 -24.00 6.84
C ILE A 416 -45.59 -25.17 7.67
N ALA A 417 -45.15 -25.28 8.92
CA ALA A 417 -45.39 -26.46 9.76
C ALA A 417 -46.87 -26.63 10.16
N SER A 418 -47.63 -25.53 10.21
CA SER A 418 -49.06 -25.49 10.50
C SER A 418 -49.75 -24.50 9.55
N HIS A 419 -50.50 -24.97 8.55
CA HIS A 419 -51.30 -24.08 7.71
C HIS A 419 -52.72 -24.62 7.49
N VAL A 420 -53.69 -23.70 7.47
CA VAL A 420 -55.12 -24.02 7.24
C VAL A 420 -55.63 -23.10 6.13
N SER A 421 -56.12 -23.70 5.04
CA SER A 421 -56.36 -23.02 3.76
C SER A 421 -57.80 -23.13 3.27
N THR A 422 -58.17 -22.25 2.34
CA THR A 422 -59.45 -22.25 1.62
C THR A 422 -59.57 -23.38 0.59
N GLY A 423 -58.44 -23.95 0.14
CA GLY A 423 -58.39 -24.98 -0.90
C GLY A 423 -58.66 -24.48 -2.33
N VAL A 424 -58.67 -23.15 -2.56
CA VAL A 424 -58.91 -22.54 -3.87
C VAL A 424 -57.58 -22.18 -4.53
N GLU A 425 -57.21 -22.83 -5.63
CA GLU A 425 -56.05 -22.43 -6.44
C GLU A 425 -56.40 -21.22 -7.34
N CYS A 426 -55.52 -20.21 -7.38
CA CYS A 426 -55.64 -19.11 -8.33
C CYS A 426 -55.15 -19.54 -9.73
N GLY A 427 -55.76 -19.02 -10.80
CA GLY A 427 -55.12 -19.04 -12.11
C GLY A 427 -53.81 -18.24 -12.12
N ARG A 428 -52.96 -18.45 -13.15
CA ARG A 428 -51.78 -17.60 -13.40
C ARG A 428 -52.22 -16.14 -13.49
N LEU A 429 -51.49 -15.26 -12.80
CA LEU A 429 -51.69 -13.80 -12.83
C LEU A 429 -51.90 -13.27 -14.26
N SER A 430 -53.03 -12.60 -14.48
CA SER A 430 -53.23 -11.73 -15.63
C SER A 430 -52.48 -10.41 -15.42
N ASP A 431 -52.09 -9.76 -16.52
CA ASP A 431 -51.38 -8.48 -16.46
C ASP A 431 -52.19 -7.42 -15.70
N ARG A 432 -53.52 -7.48 -15.75
CA ARG A 432 -54.40 -6.62 -14.96
C ARG A 432 -54.21 -6.82 -13.46
N GLU A 433 -54.15 -8.06 -12.99
CA GLU A 433 -53.94 -8.34 -11.56
C GLU A 433 -52.56 -7.88 -11.09
N VAL A 434 -51.53 -8.00 -11.93
CA VAL A 434 -50.19 -7.46 -11.65
C VAL A 434 -50.20 -5.93 -11.57
N LEU A 435 -50.91 -5.25 -12.47
CA LEU A 435 -51.03 -3.79 -12.42
C LEU A 435 -51.86 -3.32 -11.23
N VAL A 436 -52.92 -4.03 -10.84
CA VAL A 436 -53.61 -3.71 -9.59
C VAL A 436 -52.69 -3.96 -8.38
N ALA A 437 -51.87 -5.02 -8.36
CA ALA A 437 -50.89 -5.22 -7.29
C ALA A 437 -49.83 -4.10 -7.23
N LEU A 438 -49.39 -3.56 -8.38
CA LEU A 438 -48.54 -2.36 -8.44
C LEU A 438 -49.25 -1.13 -7.85
N TYR A 439 -50.50 -0.90 -8.23
CA TYR A 439 -51.31 0.20 -7.70
C TYR A 439 -51.51 0.10 -6.18
N ASP A 440 -51.89 -1.08 -5.70
CA ASP A 440 -52.13 -1.36 -4.27
C ASP A 440 -50.83 -1.25 -3.43
N ALA A 441 -49.68 -1.68 -3.96
CA ALA A 441 -48.39 -1.71 -3.23
C ALA A 441 -47.60 -0.39 -3.27
N THR A 442 -47.89 0.53 -4.20
CA THR A 442 -47.12 1.77 -4.41
C THR A 442 -47.95 3.05 -4.27
N ASP A 443 -48.95 3.01 -3.38
CA ASP A 443 -49.84 4.12 -3.02
C ASP A 443 -50.57 4.77 -4.22
N GLY A 444 -51.22 3.92 -5.02
CA GLY A 444 -52.06 4.29 -6.16
C GLY A 444 -53.01 5.48 -5.97
N PRO A 445 -53.69 5.64 -4.81
CA PRO A 445 -54.56 6.78 -4.55
C PRO A 445 -53.87 8.15 -4.59
N ASN A 446 -52.58 8.22 -4.22
CA ASN A 446 -51.80 9.46 -4.13
C ASN A 446 -50.90 9.72 -5.35
N TRP A 447 -50.97 8.88 -6.40
CA TRP A 447 -50.27 9.13 -7.66
C TRP A 447 -50.71 10.45 -8.31
N SER A 448 -49.75 11.18 -8.89
CA SER A 448 -49.98 12.41 -9.65
C SER A 448 -50.90 12.20 -10.87
N ASN A 449 -50.89 11.00 -11.45
CA ASN A 449 -51.82 10.59 -12.49
C ASN A 449 -52.12 9.08 -12.42
N ALA A 450 -53.35 8.75 -12.00
CA ALA A 450 -53.93 7.41 -11.99
C ALA A 450 -54.96 7.20 -13.12
N GLY A 451 -54.80 7.89 -14.27
CA GLY A 451 -55.78 7.89 -15.37
C GLY A 451 -56.18 6.48 -15.84
N ASN A 452 -57.48 6.17 -15.73
CA ASN A 452 -58.10 4.86 -16.00
C ASN A 452 -57.64 3.66 -15.13
N TRP A 453 -56.74 3.85 -14.17
CA TRP A 453 -56.34 2.77 -13.24
C TRP A 453 -57.54 2.28 -12.40
N LEU A 454 -57.53 0.99 -12.07
CA LEU A 454 -58.63 0.24 -11.47
C LEU A 454 -59.96 0.20 -12.27
N THR A 455 -60.09 0.93 -13.40
CA THR A 455 -61.33 0.98 -14.18
C THR A 455 -61.51 -0.23 -15.11
N ALA A 456 -62.72 -0.40 -15.64
CA ALA A 456 -63.05 -1.39 -16.66
C ALA A 456 -62.48 -1.09 -18.07
N ALA A 457 -61.73 0.02 -18.26
CA ALA A 457 -61.09 0.33 -19.54
C ALA A 457 -60.01 -0.72 -19.91
N PRO A 458 -59.72 -0.96 -21.22
CA PRO A 458 -58.62 -1.81 -21.69
C PRO A 458 -57.27 -1.41 -21.08
N LEU A 459 -56.32 -2.35 -20.97
CA LEU A 459 -55.04 -2.04 -20.30
C LEU A 459 -54.20 -1.04 -21.10
N GLY A 460 -54.26 -1.08 -22.44
CA GLY A 460 -53.64 -0.05 -23.31
C GLY A 460 -54.27 1.35 -23.22
N GLU A 461 -55.33 1.55 -22.43
CA GLU A 461 -55.91 2.88 -22.12
C GLU A 461 -55.54 3.37 -20.70
N TRP A 462 -54.81 2.59 -19.91
CA TRP A 462 -54.34 2.99 -18.57
C TRP A 462 -53.11 3.90 -18.68
N TYR A 463 -53.04 4.95 -17.85
CA TYR A 463 -51.93 5.89 -17.89
C TYR A 463 -50.58 5.17 -17.66
N GLY A 464 -49.58 5.46 -18.49
CA GLY A 464 -48.26 4.82 -18.43
C GLY A 464 -48.20 3.38 -18.98
N VAL A 465 -49.32 2.76 -19.37
CA VAL A 465 -49.36 1.38 -19.85
C VAL A 465 -49.39 1.34 -21.38
N THR A 466 -48.57 0.48 -21.98
CA THR A 466 -48.70 0.12 -23.41
C THR A 466 -48.81 -1.39 -23.55
N THR A 467 -49.82 -1.84 -24.29
CA THR A 467 -50.04 -3.26 -24.61
C THR A 467 -49.71 -3.57 -26.08
N GLY A 468 -49.33 -4.83 -26.32
CA GLY A 468 -49.08 -5.40 -27.63
C GLY A 468 -50.15 -6.40 -28.03
N ASP A 469 -49.75 -7.48 -28.72
CA ASP A 469 -50.68 -8.54 -29.13
C ASP A 469 -51.46 -9.12 -27.93
N ALA A 470 -52.77 -9.28 -28.13
CA ALA A 470 -53.72 -9.81 -27.13
C ALA A 470 -53.80 -9.03 -25.80
N ASP A 471 -53.64 -7.69 -25.84
CA ASP A 471 -53.66 -6.77 -24.69
C ASP A 471 -52.63 -7.12 -23.58
N ARG A 472 -51.55 -7.80 -23.96
CA ARG A 472 -50.42 -8.09 -23.07
C ARG A 472 -49.52 -6.87 -22.91
N VAL A 473 -49.09 -6.55 -21.69
CA VAL A 473 -48.27 -5.38 -21.39
C VAL A 473 -46.86 -5.53 -21.95
N VAL A 474 -46.39 -4.49 -22.65
CA VAL A 474 -45.05 -4.42 -23.29
C VAL A 474 -44.23 -3.20 -22.84
N ARG A 475 -44.87 -2.13 -22.34
CA ARG A 475 -44.18 -1.02 -21.64
C ARG A 475 -45.01 -0.59 -20.42
N LEU A 476 -44.29 -0.29 -19.34
CA LEU A 476 -44.77 0.47 -18.19
C LEU A 476 -43.88 1.68 -17.98
N ASP A 477 -44.50 2.85 -17.91
CA ASP A 477 -43.84 4.16 -17.86
C ASP A 477 -44.62 5.10 -16.92
N LEU A 478 -44.22 5.09 -15.65
CA LEU A 478 -44.80 5.88 -14.56
C LEU A 478 -43.73 6.77 -13.90
N GLY A 479 -42.71 7.18 -14.65
CA GLY A 479 -41.70 8.11 -14.14
C GLY A 479 -42.29 9.49 -13.80
N GLY A 480 -41.85 10.10 -12.70
CA GLY A 480 -42.33 11.43 -12.27
C GLY A 480 -43.78 11.46 -11.80
N ASN A 481 -44.31 10.36 -11.25
CA ASN A 481 -45.74 10.18 -11.00
C ASN A 481 -46.13 10.06 -9.51
N ASN A 482 -45.19 10.25 -8.58
CA ASN A 482 -45.41 10.15 -7.13
C ASN A 482 -45.94 8.77 -6.66
N LEU A 483 -45.33 7.68 -7.16
CA LEU A 483 -45.46 6.34 -6.58
C LEU A 483 -44.65 6.28 -5.27
N SER A 484 -45.20 5.67 -4.20
CA SER A 484 -44.51 5.51 -2.91
C SER A 484 -44.79 4.15 -2.27
N GLY A 485 -43.74 3.50 -1.73
CA GLY A 485 -43.83 2.13 -1.22
C GLY A 485 -43.15 1.07 -2.10
N PRO A 486 -43.26 -0.23 -1.74
CA PRO A 486 -42.45 -1.29 -2.32
C PRO A 486 -42.87 -1.76 -3.72
N LEU A 487 -41.88 -2.09 -4.55
CA LEU A 487 -42.09 -2.80 -5.81
C LEU A 487 -42.60 -4.23 -5.56
N PRO A 488 -43.79 -4.64 -6.08
CA PRO A 488 -44.31 -5.97 -5.85
C PRO A 488 -43.63 -7.02 -6.75
N ALA A 489 -43.37 -8.20 -6.18
CA ALA A 489 -42.78 -9.36 -6.86
C ALA A 489 -43.59 -9.82 -8.09
N GLU A 490 -44.90 -9.58 -8.06
CA GLU A 490 -45.88 -9.80 -9.11
C GLU A 490 -45.45 -9.23 -10.47
N LEU A 491 -44.69 -8.12 -10.50
CA LEU A 491 -44.14 -7.51 -11.72
C LEU A 491 -43.36 -8.51 -12.58
N GLY A 492 -42.66 -9.47 -11.97
CA GLY A 492 -41.94 -10.55 -12.67
C GLY A 492 -42.83 -11.45 -13.54
N SER A 493 -44.16 -11.41 -13.36
CA SER A 493 -45.13 -12.17 -14.15
C SER A 493 -45.39 -11.57 -15.55
N LEU A 494 -45.04 -10.31 -15.77
CA LEU A 494 -45.22 -9.58 -17.03
C LEU A 494 -44.18 -9.98 -18.09
N THR A 495 -44.06 -11.28 -18.38
CA THR A 495 -43.01 -11.87 -19.25
C THR A 495 -43.02 -11.41 -20.73
N THR A 496 -43.86 -10.44 -21.09
CA THR A 496 -43.90 -9.72 -22.38
C THR A 496 -43.31 -8.32 -22.32
N LEU A 497 -42.98 -7.81 -21.13
CA LEU A 497 -42.49 -6.45 -20.90
C LEU A 497 -41.11 -6.23 -21.53
N ALA A 498 -40.99 -5.15 -22.31
CA ALA A 498 -39.76 -4.70 -22.95
C ALA A 498 -39.20 -3.42 -22.30
N HIS A 499 -40.01 -2.62 -21.62
CA HIS A 499 -39.57 -1.43 -20.89
C HIS A 499 -40.29 -1.28 -19.55
N LEU A 500 -39.54 -1.07 -18.48
CA LEU A 500 -40.01 -0.71 -17.15
C LEU A 500 -39.32 0.60 -16.73
N VAL A 501 -40.11 1.68 -16.58
CA VAL A 501 -39.60 3.03 -16.31
C VAL A 501 -40.40 3.67 -15.18
N PHE A 502 -39.84 3.68 -13.97
CA PHE A 502 -40.39 4.34 -12.77
C PHE A 502 -39.42 5.39 -12.20
N THR A 503 -38.56 5.95 -13.07
CA THR A 503 -37.57 6.97 -12.70
C THR A 503 -38.21 8.24 -12.11
N GLY A 504 -37.70 8.73 -10.98
CA GLY A 504 -38.21 9.93 -10.32
C GLY A 504 -39.54 9.69 -9.60
N ASN A 505 -39.57 8.76 -8.67
CA ASN A 505 -40.69 8.54 -7.75
C ASN A 505 -40.14 8.41 -6.31
N ASN A 506 -40.93 7.89 -5.38
CA ASN A 506 -40.61 7.72 -3.96
C ASN A 506 -40.74 6.23 -3.57
N LEU A 507 -40.44 5.32 -4.49
CA LEU A 507 -40.51 3.86 -4.29
C LEU A 507 -39.44 3.41 -3.29
N SER A 508 -39.80 2.53 -2.36
CA SER A 508 -38.94 2.13 -1.24
C SER A 508 -38.69 0.63 -1.16
N GLY A 509 -37.75 0.21 -0.31
CA GLY A 509 -37.46 -1.21 -0.07
C GLY A 509 -36.75 -1.93 -1.24
N PRO A 510 -36.66 -3.27 -1.21
CA PRO A 510 -35.79 -4.02 -2.09
C PRO A 510 -36.34 -4.23 -3.51
N ILE A 511 -35.44 -4.10 -4.50
CA ILE A 511 -35.70 -4.52 -5.89
C ILE A 511 -36.06 -6.02 -5.90
N PRO A 512 -37.23 -6.42 -6.43
CA PRO A 512 -37.62 -7.83 -6.47
C PRO A 512 -36.71 -8.67 -7.38
N ALA A 513 -36.11 -9.72 -6.83
CA ALA A 513 -35.39 -10.74 -7.60
C ALA A 513 -36.25 -11.35 -8.72
N GLU A 514 -37.57 -11.37 -8.51
CA GLU A 514 -38.57 -11.83 -9.48
C GLU A 514 -38.56 -11.01 -10.79
N LEU A 515 -38.02 -9.78 -10.82
CA LEU A 515 -37.80 -9.02 -12.05
C LEU A 515 -36.84 -9.72 -13.02
N GLY A 516 -35.94 -10.59 -12.54
CA GLY A 516 -35.05 -11.42 -13.38
C GLY A 516 -35.80 -12.36 -14.34
N ASN A 517 -37.09 -12.66 -14.09
CA ASN A 517 -37.94 -13.43 -15.00
C ASN A 517 -38.30 -12.69 -16.30
N LEU A 518 -38.10 -11.37 -16.35
CA LEU A 518 -38.49 -10.49 -17.46
C LEU A 518 -37.48 -10.56 -18.63
N THR A 519 -37.14 -11.76 -19.09
CA THR A 519 -36.09 -12.03 -20.11
C THR A 519 -36.22 -11.31 -21.47
N ARG A 520 -37.33 -10.58 -21.71
CA ARG A 520 -37.56 -9.71 -22.88
C ARG A 520 -37.31 -8.22 -22.61
N LEU A 521 -37.01 -7.85 -21.37
CA LEU A 521 -36.79 -6.47 -20.94
C LEU A 521 -35.55 -5.91 -21.63
N LEU A 522 -35.71 -4.75 -22.28
CA LEU A 522 -34.66 -3.99 -22.97
C LEU A 522 -34.19 -2.81 -22.13
N TRP A 523 -35.07 -2.29 -21.24
CA TRP A 523 -34.80 -1.14 -20.38
C TRP A 523 -35.41 -1.33 -18.99
N LEU A 524 -34.59 -1.20 -17.95
CA LEU A 524 -34.98 -1.13 -16.54
C LEU A 524 -34.50 0.19 -15.94
N GLY A 525 -35.43 1.13 -15.74
CA GLY A 525 -35.15 2.45 -15.17
C GLY A 525 -35.89 2.67 -13.85
N LEU A 526 -35.15 2.62 -12.74
CA LEU A 526 -35.64 2.84 -11.37
C LEU A 526 -34.89 3.99 -10.66
N ALA A 527 -34.02 4.72 -11.36
CA ALA A 527 -33.23 5.83 -10.81
C ALA A 527 -34.08 6.95 -10.19
N GLY A 528 -33.60 7.57 -9.11
CA GLY A 528 -34.33 8.61 -8.37
C GLY A 528 -35.56 8.04 -7.68
N ASN A 529 -35.31 7.19 -6.69
CA ASN A 529 -36.26 6.57 -5.75
C ASN A 529 -35.51 6.29 -4.43
N ASP A 530 -36.18 5.70 -3.45
CA ASP A 530 -35.64 5.36 -2.11
C ASP A 530 -35.45 3.82 -1.98
N LEU A 531 -35.09 3.14 -3.07
CA LEU A 531 -34.97 1.68 -3.09
C LEU A 531 -33.71 1.25 -2.33
N ALA A 532 -33.85 0.30 -1.42
CA ALA A 532 -32.83 -0.09 -0.46
C ALA A 532 -32.40 -1.56 -0.59
N GLY A 533 -31.30 -1.94 0.06
CA GLY A 533 -30.78 -3.32 0.03
C GLY A 533 -30.06 -3.67 -1.27
N SER A 534 -29.79 -4.96 -1.50
CA SER A 534 -28.88 -5.38 -2.57
C SER A 534 -29.51 -5.46 -3.95
N VAL A 535 -28.72 -5.12 -4.97
CA VAL A 535 -29.02 -5.42 -6.38
C VAL A 535 -29.15 -6.94 -6.54
N PRO A 536 -30.29 -7.49 -7.01
CA PRO A 536 -30.46 -8.94 -7.13
C PRO A 536 -29.58 -9.55 -8.23
N ALA A 537 -28.90 -10.66 -7.93
CA ALA A 537 -28.10 -11.41 -8.89
C ALA A 537 -28.96 -11.97 -10.05
N GLU A 538 -30.24 -12.22 -9.79
CA GLU A 538 -31.23 -12.68 -10.77
C GLU A 538 -31.40 -11.72 -11.95
N LEU A 539 -31.09 -10.42 -11.78
CA LEU A 539 -31.08 -9.45 -12.88
C LEU A 539 -30.06 -9.81 -13.97
N GLY A 540 -29.01 -10.57 -13.65
CA GLY A 540 -28.08 -11.16 -14.62
C GLY A 540 -28.72 -12.14 -15.62
N SER A 541 -29.96 -12.58 -15.37
CA SER A 541 -30.74 -13.42 -16.29
C SER A 541 -31.36 -12.65 -17.46
N LEU A 542 -31.33 -11.31 -17.44
CA LEU A 542 -32.02 -10.44 -18.38
C LEU A 542 -31.23 -10.27 -19.70
N ALA A 543 -30.97 -11.37 -20.41
CA ALA A 543 -30.07 -11.41 -21.58
C ALA A 543 -30.44 -10.46 -22.76
N SER A 544 -31.64 -9.89 -22.78
CA SER A 544 -32.08 -8.89 -23.77
C SER A 544 -31.86 -7.43 -23.33
N LEU A 545 -31.40 -7.18 -22.09
CA LEU A 545 -31.35 -5.87 -21.48
C LEU A 545 -30.25 -5.01 -22.10
N GLY A 546 -30.63 -3.86 -22.66
CA GLY A 546 -29.72 -2.83 -23.17
C GLY A 546 -29.37 -1.78 -22.12
N TYR A 547 -30.30 -1.45 -21.21
CA TYR A 547 -30.07 -0.42 -20.19
C TYR A 547 -30.57 -0.83 -18.80
N LEU A 548 -29.68 -0.73 -17.81
CA LEU A 548 -29.95 -0.88 -16.38
C LEU A 548 -29.58 0.42 -15.65
N VAL A 549 -30.59 1.12 -15.13
CA VAL A 549 -30.46 2.49 -14.60
C VAL A 549 -31.10 2.59 -13.22
N LEU A 550 -30.27 2.45 -12.18
CA LEU A 550 -30.63 2.41 -10.75
C LEU A 550 -30.02 3.60 -9.96
N THR A 551 -29.43 4.57 -10.65
CA THR A 551 -28.76 5.76 -10.06
C THR A 551 -29.64 6.53 -9.07
N SER A 552 -29.07 7.04 -7.96
CA SER A 552 -29.83 7.78 -6.93
C SER A 552 -30.93 6.93 -6.30
N ASN A 553 -30.49 6.00 -5.45
CA ASN A 553 -31.27 5.13 -4.56
C ASN A 553 -30.41 4.81 -3.31
N ASP A 554 -30.92 4.04 -2.36
CA ASP A 554 -30.23 3.62 -1.12
C ASP A 554 -29.69 2.17 -1.21
N LEU A 555 -29.38 1.69 -2.42
CA LEU A 555 -28.98 0.30 -2.65
C LEU A 555 -27.60 0.01 -2.06
N SER A 556 -27.45 -1.13 -1.40
CA SER A 556 -26.27 -1.47 -0.60
C SER A 556 -25.73 -2.88 -0.85
N GLY A 557 -24.57 -3.21 -0.28
CA GLY A 557 -23.88 -4.48 -0.54
C GLY A 557 -23.13 -4.49 -1.88
N PRO A 558 -22.64 -5.66 -2.34
CA PRO A 558 -21.80 -5.77 -3.52
C PRO A 558 -22.57 -5.68 -4.84
N ILE A 559 -21.89 -5.23 -5.89
CA ILE A 559 -22.35 -5.40 -7.28
C ILE A 559 -22.29 -6.90 -7.62
N PRO A 560 -23.39 -7.54 -8.09
CA PRO A 560 -23.36 -8.95 -8.44
C PRO A 560 -22.48 -9.23 -9.67
N PRO A 561 -21.54 -10.20 -9.63
CA PRO A 561 -20.77 -10.62 -10.82
C PRO A 561 -21.68 -11.15 -11.93
N GLU A 562 -22.88 -11.63 -11.60
CA GLU A 562 -23.88 -12.12 -12.55
C GLU A 562 -24.32 -11.05 -13.57
N LEU A 563 -24.17 -9.76 -13.26
CA LEU A 563 -24.42 -8.67 -14.23
C LEU A 563 -23.46 -8.74 -15.43
N GLY A 564 -22.29 -9.37 -15.30
CA GLY A 564 -21.37 -9.64 -16.41
C GLY A 564 -21.95 -10.59 -17.49
N ASN A 565 -23.03 -11.31 -17.20
CA ASN A 565 -23.73 -12.15 -18.18
C ASN A 565 -24.60 -11.37 -19.17
N LEU A 566 -24.81 -10.06 -18.95
CA LEU A 566 -25.72 -9.22 -19.73
C LEU A 566 -25.09 -8.77 -21.06
N GLY A 567 -24.73 -9.72 -21.93
CA GLY A 567 -24.01 -9.47 -23.19
C GLY A 567 -24.71 -8.59 -24.25
N SER A 568 -25.91 -8.07 -23.95
CA SER A 568 -26.65 -7.08 -24.76
C SER A 568 -26.61 -5.66 -24.17
N LEU A 569 -25.95 -5.46 -23.01
CA LEU A 569 -26.02 -4.22 -22.22
C LEU A 569 -25.16 -3.11 -22.85
N GLU A 570 -25.81 -1.99 -23.18
CA GLU A 570 -25.22 -0.75 -23.69
C GLU A 570 -24.98 0.26 -22.55
N GLY A 571 -25.80 0.27 -21.49
CA GLY A 571 -25.59 1.17 -20.34
C GLY A 571 -25.89 0.56 -18.97
N LEU A 572 -24.93 0.70 -18.05
CA LEU A 572 -25.02 0.31 -16.64
C LEU A 572 -24.78 1.53 -15.75
N ARG A 573 -25.83 1.95 -15.02
CA ARG A 573 -25.77 3.14 -14.16
C ARG A 573 -26.28 2.83 -12.76
N LEU A 574 -25.36 2.72 -11.82
CA LEU A 574 -25.56 2.38 -10.40
C LEU A 574 -25.05 3.49 -9.44
N GLY A 575 -24.55 4.61 -9.97
CA GLY A 575 -24.01 5.70 -9.15
C GLY A 575 -24.99 6.32 -8.15
N ASN A 576 -24.49 7.03 -7.15
CA ASN A 576 -25.25 7.69 -6.07
C ASN A 576 -26.12 6.66 -5.32
N ASN A 577 -25.45 5.73 -4.65
CA ASN A 577 -26.00 4.63 -3.86
C ASN A 577 -25.04 4.29 -2.69
N HIS A 578 -25.27 3.19 -1.98
CA HIS A 578 -24.46 2.67 -0.85
C HIS A 578 -23.77 1.34 -1.17
N LEU A 579 -23.48 1.06 -2.45
CA LEU A 579 -22.86 -0.18 -2.90
C LEU A 579 -21.40 -0.25 -2.43
N MET A 580 -20.93 -1.44 -2.04
CA MET A 580 -19.66 -1.63 -1.33
C MET A 580 -18.86 -2.83 -1.81
N GLY A 581 -17.55 -2.82 -1.56
CA GLY A 581 -16.62 -3.85 -2.04
C GLY A 581 -16.13 -3.59 -3.49
N PRO A 582 -15.44 -4.55 -4.12
CA PRO A 582 -14.78 -4.34 -5.40
C PRO A 582 -15.77 -4.33 -6.57
N ILE A 583 -15.36 -3.71 -7.68
CA ILE A 583 -16.00 -3.92 -8.99
C ILE A 583 -15.72 -5.38 -9.42
N PRO A 584 -16.73 -6.18 -9.81
CA PRO A 584 -16.51 -7.52 -10.34
C PRO A 584 -15.74 -7.48 -11.68
N PRO A 585 -14.61 -8.18 -11.83
CA PRO A 585 -13.89 -8.31 -13.10
C PRO A 585 -14.77 -8.84 -14.24
N GLU A 586 -15.80 -9.63 -13.91
CA GLU A 586 -16.81 -10.16 -14.83
C GLU A 586 -17.50 -9.07 -15.67
N LEU A 587 -17.62 -7.84 -15.15
CA LEU A 587 -18.17 -6.70 -15.91
C LEU A 587 -17.34 -6.37 -17.16
N GLY A 588 -16.04 -6.70 -17.18
CA GLY A 588 -15.18 -6.59 -18.36
C GLY A 588 -15.62 -7.46 -19.56
N SER A 589 -16.56 -8.39 -19.35
CA SER A 589 -17.18 -9.21 -20.40
C SER A 589 -18.19 -8.43 -21.26
N LEU A 590 -18.66 -7.27 -20.79
CA LEU A 590 -19.75 -6.49 -21.38
C LEU A 590 -19.28 -5.64 -22.57
N VAL A 591 -18.66 -6.25 -23.58
CA VAL A 591 -17.98 -5.56 -24.70
C VAL A 591 -18.85 -4.61 -25.54
N GLY A 592 -20.18 -4.65 -25.40
CA GLY A 592 -21.12 -3.71 -26.02
C GLY A 592 -21.40 -2.43 -25.22
N LEU A 593 -20.92 -2.35 -23.96
CA LEU A 593 -21.22 -1.27 -23.02
C LEU A 593 -20.62 0.07 -23.49
N THR A 594 -21.44 1.11 -23.63
CA THR A 594 -21.03 2.49 -23.92
C THR A 594 -20.96 3.37 -22.69
N ASP A 595 -21.71 3.04 -21.64
CA ASP A 595 -21.88 3.85 -20.43
C ASP A 595 -21.72 3.01 -19.16
N LEU A 596 -20.72 3.31 -18.33
CA LEU A 596 -20.54 2.71 -17.00
C LEU A 596 -20.42 3.80 -15.93
N PHE A 597 -21.43 3.93 -15.07
CA PHE A 597 -21.49 4.93 -14.01
C PHE A 597 -21.74 4.26 -12.64
N LEU A 598 -20.71 4.22 -11.80
CA LEU A 598 -20.69 3.70 -10.43
C LEU A 598 -20.32 4.79 -9.40
N ASP A 599 -20.22 6.04 -9.84
CA ASP A 599 -19.82 7.21 -9.05
C ASP A 599 -20.71 7.46 -7.82
N GLY A 600 -20.18 8.00 -6.72
CA GLY A 600 -20.97 8.26 -5.51
C GLY A 600 -21.45 6.96 -4.84
N ASN A 601 -20.52 6.11 -4.42
CA ASN A 601 -20.80 4.84 -3.74
C ASN A 601 -19.73 4.56 -2.66
N ASN A 602 -19.80 3.41 -2.00
CA ASN A 602 -18.82 2.94 -1.01
C ASN A 602 -17.95 1.79 -1.56
N LEU A 603 -17.75 1.72 -2.88
CA LEU A 603 -16.97 0.66 -3.54
C LEU A 603 -15.48 0.83 -3.20
N ALA A 604 -14.77 -0.29 -3.03
CA ALA A 604 -13.43 -0.31 -2.45
C ALA A 604 -12.54 -1.41 -3.04
N GLY A 605 -11.23 -1.18 -3.03
CA GLY A 605 -10.22 -2.05 -3.66
C GLY A 605 -9.76 -1.52 -5.03
N PRO A 606 -8.99 -2.30 -5.80
CA PRO A 606 -8.47 -1.86 -7.09
C PRO A 606 -9.56 -1.78 -8.17
N ILE A 607 -9.36 -0.89 -9.12
CA ILE A 607 -10.10 -0.88 -10.40
C ILE A 607 -9.64 -2.12 -11.19
N PRO A 608 -10.53 -3.01 -11.68
CA PRO A 608 -10.13 -4.18 -12.46
C PRO A 608 -9.53 -3.80 -13.81
N ALA A 609 -8.42 -4.44 -14.17
CA ALA A 609 -7.78 -4.29 -15.48
C ALA A 609 -8.70 -4.77 -16.62
N GLU A 610 -9.60 -5.72 -16.31
CA GLU A 610 -10.60 -6.28 -17.21
C GLU A 610 -11.57 -5.23 -17.78
N LEU A 611 -11.74 -4.07 -17.13
CA LEU A 611 -12.50 -2.95 -17.68
C LEU A 611 -11.87 -2.39 -18.98
N GLY A 612 -10.57 -2.60 -19.21
CA GLY A 612 -9.88 -2.27 -20.46
C GLY A 612 -10.39 -3.08 -21.68
N ASN A 613 -11.11 -4.18 -21.47
CA ASN A 613 -11.74 -4.95 -22.56
C ASN A 613 -13.00 -4.27 -23.14
N LEU A 614 -13.55 -3.26 -22.46
CA LEU A 614 -14.81 -2.58 -22.82
C LEU A 614 -14.61 -1.60 -23.98
N THR A 615 -14.10 -2.07 -25.11
CA THR A 615 -13.66 -1.24 -26.26
C THR A 615 -14.75 -0.35 -26.90
N SER A 616 -16.03 -0.57 -26.57
CA SER A 616 -17.17 0.28 -26.97
C SER A 616 -17.44 1.46 -26.01
N LEU A 617 -16.75 1.52 -24.85
CA LEU A 617 -17.05 2.41 -23.74
C LEU A 617 -16.71 3.87 -24.06
N ARG A 618 -17.66 4.76 -23.77
CA ARG A 618 -17.58 6.21 -24.04
C ARG A 618 -17.54 7.04 -22.77
N ALA A 619 -18.15 6.57 -21.69
CA ALA A 619 -18.08 7.21 -20.37
C ALA A 619 -17.83 6.17 -19.27
N LEU A 620 -16.85 6.47 -18.41
CA LEU A 620 -16.51 5.71 -17.21
C LEU A 620 -16.49 6.63 -15.99
N GLY A 621 -17.57 6.60 -15.21
CA GLY A 621 -17.70 7.32 -13.95
C GLY A 621 -17.48 6.40 -12.75
N LEU A 622 -16.35 6.56 -12.06
CA LEU A 622 -15.97 5.82 -10.83
C LEU A 622 -15.65 6.78 -9.66
N SER A 623 -16.11 8.03 -9.76
CA SER A 623 -15.77 9.12 -8.83
C SER A 623 -16.43 8.98 -7.46
N ASP A 624 -15.91 9.67 -6.45
CA ASP A 624 -16.52 9.78 -5.12
C ASP A 624 -16.85 8.39 -4.54
N ASN A 625 -15.80 7.58 -4.39
CA ASN A 625 -15.79 6.18 -3.94
C ASN A 625 -14.53 5.93 -3.07
N ASN A 626 -14.23 4.67 -2.71
CA ASN A 626 -13.07 4.28 -1.91
C ASN A 626 -12.09 3.36 -2.68
N PHE A 627 -11.96 3.52 -4.00
CA PHE A 627 -11.01 2.72 -4.81
C PHE A 627 -9.56 3.00 -4.44
N THR A 628 -8.73 1.95 -4.38
CA THR A 628 -7.35 1.99 -3.90
C THR A 628 -6.35 1.43 -4.91
N GLY A 629 -5.09 1.87 -4.82
CA GLY A 629 -4.01 1.39 -5.69
C GLY A 629 -3.94 2.11 -7.04
N PRO A 630 -3.18 1.60 -8.02
CA PRO A 630 -2.92 2.29 -9.28
C PRO A 630 -4.12 2.29 -10.22
N ILE A 631 -4.17 3.31 -11.08
CA ILE A 631 -5.03 3.31 -12.26
C ILE A 631 -4.50 2.22 -13.21
N PRO A 632 -5.31 1.27 -13.71
CA PRO A 632 -4.82 0.22 -14.60
C PRO A 632 -4.38 0.79 -15.97
N PRO A 633 -3.18 0.47 -16.47
CA PRO A 633 -2.73 0.90 -17.80
C PRO A 633 -3.63 0.36 -18.93
N GLU A 634 -4.33 -0.76 -18.71
CA GLU A 634 -5.26 -1.38 -19.65
C GLU A 634 -6.40 -0.44 -20.05
N LEU A 635 -6.77 0.53 -19.20
CA LEU A 635 -7.76 1.57 -19.53
C LEU A 635 -7.32 2.44 -20.73
N GLY A 636 -6.02 2.52 -21.05
CA GLY A 636 -5.51 3.16 -22.27
C GLY A 636 -5.96 2.48 -23.57
N SER A 637 -6.52 1.26 -23.50
CA SER A 637 -7.05 0.52 -24.65
C SER A 637 -8.42 1.04 -25.13
N LEU A 638 -9.10 1.87 -24.34
CA LEU A 638 -10.48 2.29 -24.54
C LEU A 638 -10.59 3.44 -25.57
N ALA A 639 -10.25 3.17 -26.84
CA ALA A 639 -10.08 4.18 -27.88
C ALA A 639 -11.32 5.06 -28.19
N ASP A 640 -12.53 4.59 -27.89
CA ASP A 640 -13.80 5.33 -28.06
C ASP A 640 -14.16 6.20 -26.82
N LEU A 641 -13.38 6.12 -25.73
CA LEU A 641 -13.65 6.78 -24.44
C LEU A 641 -13.53 8.29 -24.55
N ARG A 642 -14.53 8.99 -24.00
CA ARG A 642 -14.68 10.46 -24.02
C ARG A 642 -14.63 11.08 -22.64
N GLU A 643 -15.07 10.33 -21.64
CA GLU A 643 -15.24 10.82 -20.28
C GLU A 643 -14.68 9.79 -19.29
N LEU A 644 -13.67 10.18 -18.52
CA LEU A 644 -13.06 9.37 -17.47
C LEU A 644 -13.05 10.15 -16.16
N TRP A 645 -13.91 9.75 -15.22
CA TRP A 645 -14.08 10.44 -13.94
C TRP A 645 -13.64 9.53 -12.79
N LEU A 646 -12.41 9.71 -12.28
CA LEU A 646 -11.83 8.96 -11.16
C LEU A 646 -11.61 9.83 -9.90
N ARG A 647 -12.20 11.04 -9.83
CA ARG A 647 -11.96 11.96 -8.70
C ARG A 647 -12.42 11.38 -7.35
N SER A 648 -11.90 11.90 -6.26
CA SER A 648 -12.36 11.59 -4.88
C SER A 648 -12.34 10.09 -4.58
N ASN A 649 -11.13 9.52 -4.59
CA ASN A 649 -10.86 8.12 -4.27
C ASN A 649 -9.48 8.02 -3.55
N ASP A 650 -9.07 6.81 -3.16
CA ASP A 650 -7.76 6.52 -2.55
C ASP A 650 -6.75 5.96 -3.59
N LEU A 651 -6.90 6.32 -4.87
CA LEU A 651 -6.00 5.83 -5.94
C LEU A 651 -4.59 6.38 -5.73
N SER A 652 -3.57 5.57 -5.95
CA SER A 652 -2.18 5.86 -5.59
C SER A 652 -1.17 5.33 -6.59
N GLY A 653 0.05 5.90 -6.55
CA GLY A 653 1.08 5.65 -7.56
C GLY A 653 0.99 6.58 -8.78
N PRO A 654 1.84 6.38 -9.79
CA PRO A 654 1.92 7.26 -10.96
C PRO A 654 0.71 7.12 -11.88
N VAL A 655 0.45 8.16 -12.66
CA VAL A 655 -0.57 8.16 -13.71
C VAL A 655 -0.03 7.41 -14.94
N PRO A 656 -0.70 6.36 -15.46
CA PRO A 656 -0.15 5.56 -16.55
C PRO A 656 0.05 6.35 -17.86
N PRO A 657 1.21 6.24 -18.54
CA PRO A 657 1.43 6.86 -19.85
C PRO A 657 0.49 6.33 -20.93
N GLU A 658 -0.03 5.10 -20.78
CA GLU A 658 -0.98 4.44 -21.69
C GLU A 658 -2.27 5.25 -21.87
N LEU A 659 -2.69 6.03 -20.87
CA LEU A 659 -3.84 6.93 -20.99
C LEU A 659 -3.64 8.00 -22.08
N GLY A 660 -2.39 8.31 -22.44
CA GLY A 660 -2.05 9.18 -23.57
C GLY A 660 -2.54 8.67 -24.94
N ALA A 661 -2.87 7.38 -25.06
CA ALA A 661 -3.44 6.78 -26.27
C ALA A 661 -4.94 7.10 -26.48
N LEU A 662 -5.62 7.67 -25.47
CA LEU A 662 -7.05 7.95 -25.49
C LEU A 662 -7.39 9.21 -26.32
N THR A 663 -7.18 9.12 -27.64
CA THR A 663 -7.33 10.24 -28.60
C THR A 663 -8.74 10.85 -28.64
N SER A 664 -9.76 10.08 -28.27
CA SER A 664 -11.18 10.49 -28.16
C SER A 664 -11.54 11.19 -26.84
N LEU A 665 -10.65 11.18 -25.84
CA LEU A 665 -10.96 11.65 -24.49
C LEU A 665 -11.14 13.16 -24.46
N ILE A 666 -12.28 13.62 -23.92
CA ILE A 666 -12.70 15.02 -23.85
C ILE A 666 -12.48 15.58 -22.44
N TRP A 667 -12.81 14.81 -21.40
CA TRP A 667 -12.68 15.18 -19.99
C TRP A 667 -11.99 14.08 -19.16
N LEU A 668 -10.96 14.48 -18.41
CA LEU A 668 -10.21 13.63 -17.48
C LEU A 668 -10.19 14.26 -16.08
N TYR A 669 -10.88 13.63 -15.12
CA TYR A 669 -10.91 14.04 -13.72
C TYR A 669 -10.20 13.01 -12.84
N LEU A 670 -9.07 13.40 -12.24
CA LEU A 670 -8.27 12.62 -11.29
C LEU A 670 -8.13 13.33 -9.93
N ASP A 671 -8.88 14.41 -9.69
CA ASP A 671 -8.77 15.25 -8.49
C ASP A 671 -9.03 14.47 -7.17
N ASN A 672 -8.52 14.95 -6.04
CA ASN A 672 -8.72 14.37 -4.71
C ASN A 672 -8.36 12.87 -4.66
N ASN A 673 -7.11 12.53 -4.96
CA ASN A 673 -6.57 11.17 -4.87
C ASN A 673 -5.16 11.19 -4.24
N GLY A 674 -4.57 10.02 -4.02
CA GLY A 674 -3.20 9.81 -3.56
C GLY A 674 -2.18 9.63 -4.69
N LEU A 675 -2.45 10.14 -5.91
CA LEU A 675 -1.58 9.94 -7.07
C LEU A 675 -0.22 10.62 -6.89
N THR A 676 0.81 10.03 -7.49
CA THR A 676 2.21 10.45 -7.36
C THR A 676 2.86 10.79 -8.70
N GLY A 677 4.01 11.45 -8.65
CA GLY A 677 4.88 11.66 -9.83
C GLY A 677 4.48 12.83 -10.76
N PRO A 678 5.27 13.05 -11.84
CA PRO A 678 4.92 13.96 -12.93
C PRO A 678 3.65 13.55 -13.70
N VAL A 679 3.20 14.45 -14.57
CA VAL A 679 2.23 14.12 -15.63
C VAL A 679 3.01 13.49 -16.81
N PRO A 680 2.58 12.34 -17.36
CA PRO A 680 3.28 11.70 -18.48
C PRO A 680 3.33 12.59 -19.73
N PRO A 681 4.48 12.67 -20.45
CA PRO A 681 4.57 13.42 -21.70
C PRO A 681 3.63 12.87 -22.80
N GLU A 682 3.25 11.60 -22.73
CA GLU A 682 2.29 10.93 -23.61
C GLU A 682 0.90 11.59 -23.59
N PHE A 683 0.56 12.36 -22.55
CA PHE A 683 -0.72 13.07 -22.46
C PHE A 683 -0.95 14.07 -23.60
N GLY A 684 0.12 14.54 -24.28
CA GLY A 684 0.00 15.32 -25.52
C GLY A 684 -0.68 14.57 -26.68
N GLY A 685 -0.79 13.24 -26.60
CA GLY A 685 -1.51 12.40 -27.57
C GLY A 685 -3.04 12.46 -27.49
N MET A 686 -3.61 12.94 -26.37
CA MET A 686 -5.06 13.02 -26.17
C MET A 686 -5.68 14.23 -26.91
N THR A 687 -5.63 14.21 -28.25
CA THR A 687 -5.95 15.38 -29.09
C THR A 687 -7.37 15.96 -28.96
N SER A 688 -8.33 15.20 -28.40
CA SER A 688 -9.69 15.69 -28.11
C SER A 688 -9.84 16.34 -26.72
N LEU A 689 -8.79 16.32 -25.88
CA LEU A 689 -8.89 16.70 -24.47
C LEU A 689 -9.13 18.20 -24.31
N THR A 690 -10.17 18.53 -23.55
CA THR A 690 -10.57 19.91 -23.23
C THR A 690 -10.45 20.24 -21.75
N LEU A 691 -10.51 19.23 -20.87
CA LEU A 691 -10.40 19.42 -19.43
C LEU A 691 -9.48 18.34 -18.84
N LEU A 692 -8.40 18.79 -18.21
CA LEU A 692 -7.51 17.98 -17.39
C LEU A 692 -7.55 18.49 -15.95
N SER A 693 -7.91 17.62 -15.01
CA SER A 693 -8.13 17.97 -13.61
C SER A 693 -7.42 16.96 -12.70
N LEU A 694 -6.46 17.48 -11.92
CA LEU A 694 -5.45 16.78 -11.11
C LEU A 694 -5.40 17.34 -9.67
N THR A 695 -6.34 18.21 -9.31
CA THR A 695 -6.35 19.02 -8.07
C THR A 695 -6.26 18.14 -6.83
N ASN A 696 -5.55 18.57 -5.78
CA ASN A 696 -5.42 17.85 -4.50
C ASN A 696 -4.88 16.41 -4.63
N ASN A 697 -3.88 16.20 -5.50
CA ASN A 697 -3.01 15.01 -5.47
C ASN A 697 -1.65 15.41 -4.90
N PRO A 698 -1.43 15.31 -3.57
CA PRO A 698 -0.24 15.88 -2.92
C PRO A 698 1.07 15.17 -3.30
N GLY A 699 1.01 13.94 -3.82
CA GLY A 699 2.18 13.22 -4.33
C GLY A 699 2.59 13.60 -5.75
N MET A 700 1.70 14.22 -6.54
CA MET A 700 2.02 14.62 -7.91
C MET A 700 2.94 15.85 -7.90
N SER A 701 4.06 15.76 -8.61
CA SER A 701 5.16 16.72 -8.47
C SER A 701 5.98 16.89 -9.75
N GLY A 702 6.60 18.07 -9.91
CA GLY A 702 7.53 18.35 -11.00
C GLY A 702 6.96 19.27 -12.09
N ALA A 703 7.73 19.46 -13.16
CA ALA A 703 7.36 20.38 -14.24
C ALA A 703 6.42 19.69 -15.25
N LEU A 704 5.33 20.35 -15.62
CA LEU A 704 4.40 19.85 -16.65
C LEU A 704 5.13 19.67 -18.00
N PRO A 705 4.92 18.54 -18.72
CA PRO A 705 5.68 18.23 -19.92
C PRO A 705 5.29 19.11 -21.10
N ALA A 706 6.28 19.52 -21.89
CA ALA A 706 6.10 20.45 -23.01
C ALA A 706 5.08 19.96 -24.07
N ARG A 707 4.90 18.65 -24.22
CA ARG A 707 3.91 18.04 -25.12
C ARG A 707 2.46 18.42 -24.82
N LEU A 708 2.12 18.87 -23.60
CA LEU A 708 0.77 19.40 -23.33
C LEU A 708 0.44 20.63 -24.20
N THR A 709 1.45 21.35 -24.72
CA THR A 709 1.25 22.46 -25.65
C THR A 709 0.67 22.05 -27.01
N GLU A 710 0.68 20.76 -27.33
CA GLU A 710 0.01 20.17 -28.50
C GLU A 710 -1.53 20.11 -28.33
N LEU A 711 -2.05 20.26 -27.09
CA LEU A 711 -3.46 20.13 -26.74
C LEU A 711 -4.24 21.46 -26.78
N ASN A 712 -5.53 21.39 -27.15
CA ASN A 712 -6.46 22.52 -27.13
C ASN A 712 -7.36 22.51 -25.86
N LEU A 713 -6.73 22.57 -24.68
CA LEU A 713 -7.45 22.59 -23.40
C LEU A 713 -8.30 23.88 -23.23
N GLU A 714 -9.49 23.74 -22.65
CA GLU A 714 -10.25 24.83 -22.03
C GLU A 714 -9.90 25.01 -20.54
N ALA A 715 -9.49 23.92 -19.88
CA ALA A 715 -9.22 23.88 -18.44
C ALA A 715 -8.04 22.97 -18.07
N LEU A 716 -7.22 23.45 -17.14
CA LEU A 716 -6.12 22.72 -16.50
C LEU A 716 -6.09 23.04 -15.00
N LEU A 717 -6.53 22.11 -14.17
CA LEU A 717 -6.62 22.29 -12.71
C LEU A 717 -5.67 21.32 -12.01
N ALA A 718 -4.73 21.85 -11.23
CA ALA A 718 -3.67 21.08 -10.55
C ALA A 718 -3.23 21.74 -9.22
N GLY A 719 -4.11 22.53 -8.59
CA GLY A 719 -3.81 23.14 -7.29
C GLY A 719 -3.85 22.11 -6.17
N GLY A 720 -3.00 22.23 -5.15
CA GLY A 720 -2.88 21.16 -4.14
C GLY A 720 -2.08 19.96 -4.64
N THR A 721 -1.22 20.18 -5.64
CA THR A 721 -0.14 19.29 -6.09
C THR A 721 1.15 20.11 -6.07
N ASP A 722 2.31 19.44 -6.12
CA ASP A 722 3.61 20.07 -6.37
C ASP A 722 3.96 20.12 -7.87
N LEU A 723 2.95 19.98 -8.75
CA LEU A 723 3.10 20.22 -10.19
C LEU A 723 3.27 21.72 -10.46
N CYS A 724 4.20 22.06 -11.36
CA CYS A 724 4.44 23.44 -11.76
C CYS A 724 4.53 23.62 -13.28
N ALA A 725 4.11 24.79 -13.74
CA ALA A 725 4.21 25.20 -15.13
C ALA A 725 5.64 25.69 -15.45
N PRO A 726 6.35 25.10 -16.42
CA PRO A 726 7.66 25.54 -16.86
C PRO A 726 7.72 27.06 -17.13
N PRO A 727 8.87 27.73 -16.86
CA PRO A 727 9.06 29.15 -17.19
C PRO A 727 9.26 29.39 -18.70
N ASP A 728 9.19 28.34 -19.51
CA ASP A 728 9.36 28.37 -20.97
C ASP A 728 8.38 29.35 -21.66
N PRO A 729 8.85 30.22 -22.58
CA PRO A 729 8.00 31.24 -23.21
C PRO A 729 6.78 30.68 -23.97
N ASP A 730 6.94 29.53 -24.64
CA ASP A 730 5.91 28.95 -25.50
C ASP A 730 4.90 28.15 -24.66
N PHE A 731 5.35 27.42 -23.63
CA PHE A 731 4.47 26.83 -22.61
C PHE A 731 3.66 27.90 -21.88
N GLN A 732 4.31 29.01 -21.50
CA GLN A 732 3.62 30.15 -20.89
C GLN A 732 2.70 30.87 -21.88
N ALA A 733 2.96 30.84 -23.20
CA ALA A 733 2.04 31.36 -24.21
C ALA A 733 0.81 30.45 -24.35
N TRP A 734 1.00 29.13 -24.43
CA TRP A 734 -0.05 28.12 -24.44
C TRP A 734 -0.97 28.23 -23.21
N LEU A 735 -0.42 28.31 -21.99
CA LEU A 735 -1.21 28.52 -20.76
C LEU A 735 -2.07 29.80 -20.77
N ARG A 736 -1.78 30.77 -21.66
CA ARG A 736 -2.55 32.02 -21.78
C ARG A 736 -3.67 31.94 -22.82
N THR A 737 -3.82 30.85 -23.59
CA THR A 737 -4.93 30.69 -24.54
C THR A 737 -6.26 30.40 -23.83
N PHE A 738 -6.23 29.65 -22.73
CA PHE A 738 -7.41 29.26 -21.95
C PHE A 738 -7.47 29.90 -20.56
N HIS A 739 -8.69 30.01 -20.03
CA HIS A 739 -8.98 30.83 -18.84
C HIS A 739 -9.05 30.04 -17.52
N LYS A 740 -9.50 28.77 -17.55
CA LYS A 740 -9.65 27.93 -16.35
C LYS A 740 -8.33 27.23 -15.99
N ARG A 741 -7.33 27.97 -15.52
CA ARG A 741 -6.04 27.40 -15.07
C ARG A 741 -5.81 27.57 -13.58
N ARG A 742 -5.45 26.48 -12.89
CA ARG A 742 -5.03 26.45 -11.48
C ARG A 742 -3.76 25.62 -11.34
N ILE A 743 -2.64 26.20 -11.78
CA ILE A 743 -1.29 25.61 -11.73
C ILE A 743 -0.32 26.69 -11.22
N ALA A 744 0.65 26.33 -10.39
CA ALA A 744 1.71 27.25 -9.97
C ALA A 744 2.74 27.43 -11.10
N SER A 745 3.28 28.64 -11.31
CA SER A 745 4.52 28.78 -12.09
C SER A 745 5.66 28.09 -11.33
N CYS A 746 6.56 27.37 -12.01
CA CYS A 746 7.78 26.87 -11.37
C CYS A 746 8.55 28.06 -10.78
N GLY A 747 8.77 28.03 -9.46
CA GLY A 747 9.08 29.23 -8.69
C GLY A 747 10.47 29.80 -8.97
N ILE A 748 10.54 30.96 -9.62
CA ILE A 748 11.78 31.75 -9.78
C ILE A 748 12.19 32.33 -8.42
N GLY A 749 12.86 31.51 -7.61
CA GLY A 749 13.25 31.82 -6.22
C GLY A 749 12.87 30.78 -5.16
N GLY A 750 12.31 29.63 -5.55
CA GLY A 750 12.10 28.50 -4.62
C GLY A 750 13.37 27.65 -4.48
N THR A 751 13.86 27.46 -3.26
CA THR A 751 15.09 26.71 -2.97
C THR A 751 14.86 25.20 -3.05
N THR A 752 14.90 24.64 -4.26
CA THR A 752 14.88 23.18 -4.49
C THR A 752 16.20 22.54 -4.09
N THR A 753 16.23 21.94 -2.90
CA THR A 753 17.20 20.88 -2.57
C THR A 753 17.09 19.76 -3.62
N MET A 754 18.22 19.18 -4.01
CA MET A 754 18.31 18.14 -5.03
C MET A 754 19.37 17.10 -4.64
N ALA A 755 18.93 15.93 -4.17
CA ALA A 755 19.82 14.78 -4.20
C ALA A 755 19.97 14.28 -5.65
N TYR A 756 21.15 13.78 -5.99
CA TYR A 756 21.40 13.02 -7.21
C TYR A 756 22.41 11.92 -6.94
N LEU A 757 22.04 10.68 -7.24
CA LEU A 757 23.02 9.65 -7.49
C LEU A 757 23.58 9.86 -8.90
N THR A 758 24.80 10.39 -9.02
CA THR A 758 25.44 10.50 -10.34
C THR A 758 26.32 9.30 -10.69
N GLN A 759 26.76 8.49 -9.72
CA GLN A 759 27.65 7.37 -10.04
C GLN A 759 27.74 6.22 -9.02
N THR A 760 27.71 4.99 -9.55
CA THR A 760 28.42 3.83 -8.99
C THR A 760 29.73 3.65 -9.76
N VAL A 761 30.86 3.53 -9.06
CA VAL A 761 32.22 3.50 -9.64
C VAL A 761 32.99 2.31 -9.11
N GLN A 762 33.77 1.59 -9.93
CA GLN A 762 34.48 0.40 -9.44
C GLN A 762 35.51 0.70 -8.33
N SER A 763 36.05 1.92 -8.31
CA SER A 763 37.00 2.37 -7.30
C SER A 763 36.60 3.75 -6.77
N PRO A 764 36.78 4.03 -5.46
CA PRO A 764 36.69 5.39 -4.93
C PRO A 764 37.54 6.38 -5.73
N ASP A 765 38.68 5.92 -6.22
CA ASP A 765 39.67 6.78 -6.86
C ASP A 765 39.52 6.80 -8.40
N TYR A 766 38.67 5.94 -8.97
CA TYR A 766 38.49 5.82 -10.43
C TYR A 766 37.03 5.64 -10.86
N PRO A 767 36.40 6.70 -11.41
CA PRO A 767 35.17 6.57 -12.17
C PRO A 767 35.42 5.86 -13.51
N VAL A 768 35.20 4.56 -13.51
CA VAL A 768 35.10 3.69 -14.70
C VAL A 768 33.73 2.99 -14.70
N PRO A 769 33.21 2.56 -15.87
CA PRO A 769 31.99 1.77 -15.94
C PRO A 769 32.10 0.49 -15.09
N LEU A 770 30.97 -0.01 -14.60
CA LEU A 770 30.97 -1.24 -13.84
C LEU A 770 31.20 -2.44 -14.76
N VAL A 771 32.29 -3.18 -14.52
CA VAL A 771 32.53 -4.49 -15.11
C VAL A 771 31.88 -5.55 -14.23
N ALA A 772 31.25 -6.54 -14.86
CA ALA A 772 30.60 -7.64 -14.14
C ALA A 772 31.59 -8.44 -13.28
N GLY A 773 31.18 -8.81 -12.06
CA GLY A 773 31.97 -9.65 -11.15
C GLY A 773 33.10 -8.95 -10.40
N GLU A 774 33.15 -7.61 -10.43
CA GLU A 774 34.13 -6.79 -9.71
C GLU A 774 33.46 -5.86 -8.68
N LYS A 775 34.20 -5.49 -7.63
CA LYS A 775 33.67 -4.61 -6.58
C LYS A 775 33.35 -3.21 -7.10
N ALA A 776 32.46 -2.50 -6.38
CA ALA A 776 32.19 -1.09 -6.64
C ALA A 776 31.99 -0.25 -5.37
N LEU A 777 32.16 1.06 -5.49
CA LEU A 777 31.73 2.09 -4.57
C LEU A 777 30.49 2.80 -5.13
N LEU A 778 29.42 2.79 -4.35
CA LEU A 778 28.26 3.66 -4.53
C LEU A 778 28.58 5.09 -4.08
N ARG A 779 28.27 6.11 -4.89
CA ARG A 779 28.39 7.54 -4.52
C ARG A 779 27.08 8.29 -4.65
N VAL A 780 26.56 8.75 -3.52
CA VAL A 780 25.35 9.58 -3.42
C VAL A 780 25.76 11.03 -3.14
N PHE A 781 25.41 11.94 -4.04
CA PHE A 781 25.61 13.37 -3.83
C PHE A 781 24.28 14.00 -3.40
N VAL A 782 24.29 14.66 -2.24
CA VAL A 782 23.15 15.44 -1.75
C VAL A 782 23.49 16.91 -1.95
N THR A 783 22.70 17.65 -2.72
CA THR A 783 22.86 19.12 -2.86
C THR A 783 21.61 19.85 -2.39
N ALA A 784 21.79 21.09 -1.98
CA ALA A 784 20.73 22.02 -1.59
C ALA A 784 20.66 23.14 -2.64
N ALA A 785 19.56 23.90 -2.73
CA ALA A 785 19.60 25.13 -3.55
C ALA A 785 20.43 26.25 -2.90
N HIS A 786 20.60 26.22 -1.58
CA HIS A 786 21.45 27.12 -0.78
C HIS A 786 22.22 26.29 0.26
N THR A 787 23.51 26.59 0.51
CA THR A 787 24.35 25.83 1.46
C THR A 787 23.72 25.76 2.86
N THR A 788 23.41 24.57 3.35
CA THR A 788 22.77 24.39 4.67
C THR A 788 23.81 24.16 5.76
N THR A 789 23.56 24.65 6.97
CA THR A 789 24.35 24.26 8.17
C THR A 789 24.01 22.86 8.68
N SER A 790 22.94 22.24 8.17
CA SER A 790 22.61 20.83 8.41
C SER A 790 23.64 19.91 7.75
N GLY A 791 23.93 18.80 8.42
CA GLY A 791 24.74 17.71 7.89
C GLY A 791 24.02 16.93 6.78
N ILE A 792 24.75 16.08 6.05
CA ILE A 792 24.15 15.10 5.14
C ILE A 792 23.38 14.04 5.98
N PRO A 793 22.08 13.81 5.73
CA PRO A 793 21.29 12.78 6.42
C PRO A 793 21.83 11.35 6.20
N PRO A 794 21.34 10.34 6.95
CA PRO A 794 21.61 8.95 6.61
C PRO A 794 20.97 8.61 5.25
N VAL A 795 21.56 7.65 4.53
CA VAL A 795 21.10 7.21 3.20
C VAL A 795 21.13 5.69 3.15
N ARG A 796 20.05 5.06 2.66
CA ARG A 796 19.98 3.62 2.40
C ARG A 796 19.92 3.35 0.90
N ALA A 797 20.65 2.33 0.45
CA ALA A 797 20.63 1.86 -0.93
C ALA A 797 20.23 0.39 -0.98
N ARG A 798 19.17 0.07 -1.71
CA ARG A 798 18.75 -1.32 -1.97
C ARG A 798 19.13 -1.70 -3.38
N LEU A 799 19.68 -2.88 -3.58
CA LEU A 799 20.08 -3.41 -4.89
C LEU A 799 19.23 -4.64 -5.22
N TYR A 800 18.75 -4.71 -6.46
CA TYR A 800 17.88 -5.77 -6.96
C TYR A 800 18.51 -6.42 -8.17
N LEU A 801 18.71 -7.73 -8.19
CA LEU A 801 19.23 -8.45 -9.35
C LEU A 801 18.11 -9.30 -9.96
N ASN A 802 17.75 -9.03 -11.22
CA ASN A 802 16.62 -9.66 -11.91
C ASN A 802 15.30 -9.58 -11.08
N GLY A 803 15.03 -8.42 -10.48
CA GLY A 803 13.80 -8.15 -9.72
C GLY A 803 13.86 -8.41 -8.21
N ASN A 804 14.71 -9.33 -7.73
CA ASN A 804 14.81 -9.72 -6.31
C ASN A 804 15.84 -8.87 -5.54
N GLU A 805 15.53 -8.47 -4.30
CA GLU A 805 16.49 -7.74 -3.45
C GLU A 805 17.70 -8.65 -3.14
N SER A 806 18.89 -8.18 -3.49
CA SER A 806 20.15 -8.94 -3.44
C SER A 806 21.14 -8.37 -2.44
N HIS A 807 21.10 -7.06 -2.18
CA HIS A 807 21.96 -6.39 -1.20
C HIS A 807 21.32 -5.09 -0.68
N VAL A 808 21.67 -4.67 0.53
CA VAL A 808 21.29 -3.38 1.10
C VAL A 808 22.52 -2.75 1.76
N ALA A 809 22.80 -1.49 1.43
CA ALA A 809 23.93 -0.73 1.93
C ALA A 809 23.44 0.55 2.64
N ASP A 810 23.66 0.62 3.95
CA ASP A 810 23.30 1.76 4.80
C ASP A 810 24.50 2.67 5.02
N ILE A 811 24.31 3.97 4.81
CA ILE A 811 25.31 5.02 4.96
C ILE A 811 24.89 5.94 6.12
N PRO A 812 25.68 6.08 7.19
CA PRO A 812 25.33 6.91 8.32
C PRO A 812 25.40 8.41 7.99
N ALA A 813 24.66 9.21 8.75
CA ALA A 813 24.66 10.67 8.65
C ALA A 813 26.07 11.27 8.82
N GLN A 814 26.36 12.34 8.09
CA GLN A 814 27.64 13.05 8.13
C GLN A 814 27.46 14.49 8.62
N THR A 815 28.46 15.04 9.29
CA THR A 815 28.45 16.44 9.76
C THR A 815 28.71 17.48 8.67
N THR A 816 28.89 17.05 7.42
CA THR A 816 29.19 17.89 6.26
C THR A 816 28.00 18.79 5.85
N PRO A 817 28.18 20.12 5.74
CA PRO A 817 27.20 21.03 5.13
C PRO A 817 26.79 20.61 3.71
N ILE A 818 25.48 20.53 3.45
CA ILE A 818 24.97 20.20 2.11
C ILE A 818 25.33 21.35 1.11
N PRO A 819 26.09 21.08 0.03
CA PRO A 819 26.56 22.09 -0.94
C PRO A 819 25.48 22.53 -1.94
N THR A 820 25.71 23.65 -2.66
CA THR A 820 24.77 24.15 -3.69
C THR A 820 24.85 23.48 -5.05
N GLU A 821 25.95 22.77 -5.32
CA GLU A 821 26.31 22.24 -6.63
C GLU A 821 26.88 20.83 -6.44
N ILE A 822 26.75 19.96 -7.46
CA ILE A 822 27.26 18.59 -7.37
C ILE A 822 28.79 18.63 -7.47
N ALA A 823 29.45 18.51 -6.33
CA ALA A 823 30.91 18.50 -6.24
C ALA A 823 31.47 17.09 -6.44
N GLU A 824 31.32 16.53 -7.65
CA GLU A 824 31.65 15.14 -7.99
C GLU A 824 33.08 14.70 -7.62
N HIS A 825 34.00 15.66 -7.56
CA HIS A 825 35.42 15.45 -7.23
C HIS A 825 35.70 15.48 -5.71
N SER A 826 34.67 15.63 -4.86
CA SER A 826 34.81 15.87 -3.42
C SER A 826 34.21 14.76 -2.57
N LEU A 827 35.05 13.77 -2.24
CA LEU A 827 34.72 12.65 -1.34
C LEU A 827 34.05 13.10 -0.01
N SER A 828 34.49 14.23 0.55
CA SER A 828 33.93 14.79 1.79
C SER A 828 32.52 15.38 1.67
N LEU A 829 32.01 15.58 0.45
CA LEU A 829 30.68 16.13 0.14
C LEU A 829 29.71 15.06 -0.41
N SER A 830 30.00 13.78 -0.17
CA SER A 830 29.21 12.64 -0.67
C SER A 830 28.97 11.58 0.41
N ALA A 831 27.83 10.91 0.32
CA ALA A 831 27.55 9.67 1.03
C ALA A 831 28.07 8.49 0.18
N ASN A 832 28.81 7.55 0.77
CA ASN A 832 29.50 6.48 0.05
C ASN A 832 29.32 5.11 0.73
N ALA A 833 29.19 4.03 -0.05
CA ALA A 833 29.17 2.63 0.43
C ALA A 833 29.84 1.68 -0.58
N GLU A 834 30.27 0.49 -0.15
CA GLU A 834 30.76 -0.56 -1.05
C GLU A 834 29.61 -1.49 -1.51
N ILE A 835 29.60 -1.86 -2.80
CA ILE A 835 28.74 -2.89 -3.39
C ILE A 835 29.63 -4.13 -3.62
N PRO A 836 29.27 -5.33 -3.10
CA PRO A 836 30.05 -6.55 -3.29
C PRO A 836 30.12 -6.99 -4.76
N ALA A 837 31.25 -7.60 -5.14
CA ALA A 837 31.52 -8.06 -6.50
C ALA A 837 30.48 -9.05 -7.03
N GLU A 838 29.94 -9.94 -6.19
CA GLU A 838 28.88 -10.88 -6.57
C GLU A 838 27.55 -10.21 -6.94
N ILE A 839 27.34 -8.94 -6.57
CA ILE A 839 26.12 -8.18 -6.86
C ILE A 839 26.24 -7.42 -8.19
N VAL A 840 27.45 -7.01 -8.58
CA VAL A 840 27.72 -6.24 -9.80
C VAL A 840 27.62 -7.16 -11.03
N GLN A 841 26.42 -7.27 -11.60
CA GLN A 841 26.11 -8.11 -12.77
C GLN A 841 25.13 -7.38 -13.72
N PRO A 842 25.09 -7.74 -15.02
CA PRO A 842 24.06 -7.25 -15.93
C PRO A 842 22.65 -7.58 -15.42
N GLY A 843 21.71 -6.64 -15.53
CA GLY A 843 20.35 -6.77 -14.98
C GLY A 843 20.23 -6.40 -13.49
N LEU A 844 21.22 -5.68 -12.95
CA LEU A 844 21.17 -5.05 -11.63
C LEU A 844 20.37 -3.74 -11.67
N GLU A 845 19.51 -3.53 -10.67
CA GLU A 845 18.75 -2.31 -10.41
C GLU A 845 19.03 -1.82 -8.98
N MET A 846 18.67 -0.58 -8.66
CA MET A 846 18.82 -0.03 -7.31
C MET A 846 17.76 1.02 -6.94
N VAL A 847 17.52 1.17 -5.63
CA VAL A 847 16.67 2.19 -4.99
C VAL A 847 17.52 2.99 -3.99
N ILE A 848 17.32 4.30 -3.90
CA ILE A 848 17.94 5.17 -2.87
C ILE A 848 16.85 5.77 -1.98
N GLU A 849 16.99 5.58 -0.67
CA GLU A 849 16.19 6.22 0.39
C GLU A 849 17.09 7.24 1.12
N ILE A 850 16.62 8.48 1.33
CA ILE A 850 17.37 9.53 2.03
C ILE A 850 16.58 9.95 3.27
N ASP A 851 17.26 10.00 4.42
CA ASP A 851 16.63 10.09 5.73
C ASP A 851 15.53 9.02 5.95
N PRO A 852 15.85 7.71 5.78
CA PRO A 852 14.87 6.62 5.85
C PRO A 852 14.18 6.49 7.23
N ASP A 853 14.75 7.11 8.26
CA ASP A 853 14.20 7.14 9.62
C ASP A 853 13.37 8.41 9.91
N GLY A 854 13.21 9.31 8.93
CA GLY A 854 12.33 10.50 9.00
C GLY A 854 12.76 11.56 10.02
N THR A 855 14.06 11.75 10.23
CA THR A 855 14.64 12.56 11.32
C THR A 855 14.76 14.06 11.03
N LEU A 856 14.70 14.48 9.76
CA LEU A 856 14.82 15.87 9.33
C LEU A 856 13.45 16.56 9.12
N PRO A 857 13.37 17.89 9.32
CA PRO A 857 12.17 18.66 8.96
C PRO A 857 11.82 18.51 7.47
N PRO A 858 10.59 18.10 7.10
CA PRO A 858 10.16 17.93 5.71
C PRO A 858 10.33 19.19 4.84
N SER A 859 10.33 20.37 5.47
CA SER A 859 10.56 21.68 4.83
C SER A 859 11.95 21.88 4.21
N LEU A 860 12.90 20.93 4.36
CA LEU A 860 14.22 20.99 3.74
C LEU A 860 14.27 20.46 2.30
N GLY A 861 13.19 19.88 1.77
CA GLY A 861 13.10 19.46 0.36
C GLY A 861 13.96 18.25 -0.03
N VAL A 862 14.32 17.42 0.96
CA VAL A 862 15.12 16.19 0.81
C VAL A 862 14.42 15.03 0.07
N PRO A 863 13.09 14.78 0.17
CA PRO A 863 12.52 13.47 -0.19
C PRO A 863 12.56 12.96 -1.64
N THR A 864 12.76 13.79 -2.69
CA THR A 864 12.33 13.39 -4.07
C THR A 864 13.25 13.78 -5.22
N ARG A 865 14.19 12.88 -5.59
CA ARG A 865 14.82 12.63 -6.92
C ARG A 865 15.49 11.25 -6.86
N ILE A 866 15.25 10.20 -7.67
CA ILE A 866 14.49 9.88 -8.92
C ILE A 866 14.29 8.31 -8.91
N PRO A 867 13.33 7.61 -9.60
CA PRO A 867 12.04 7.96 -10.23
C PRO A 867 10.82 7.21 -9.62
N GLU A 868 9.67 7.21 -10.30
CA GLU A 868 8.34 6.78 -9.86
C GLU A 868 8.13 5.29 -9.50
N THR A 869 9.03 4.38 -9.89
CA THR A 869 9.01 2.96 -9.44
C THR A 869 10.01 2.70 -8.30
N GLY A 870 10.72 3.74 -7.85
CA GLY A 870 11.85 3.66 -6.92
C GLY A 870 13.14 3.09 -7.53
N ARG A 871 13.05 2.28 -8.60
CA ARG A 871 14.18 1.54 -9.16
C ARG A 871 14.84 2.25 -10.33
N MET A 872 16.17 2.22 -10.35
CA MET A 872 17.03 2.66 -11.45
C MET A 872 17.94 1.52 -11.89
N ALA A 873 17.97 1.20 -13.19
CA ALA A 873 18.88 0.19 -13.73
C ALA A 873 20.35 0.65 -13.63
N ILE A 874 21.23 -0.24 -13.21
CA ILE A 874 22.68 -0.01 -13.16
C ILE A 874 23.31 -0.56 -14.44
N GLU A 875 24.03 0.29 -15.17
CA GLU A 875 24.70 -0.07 -16.42
C GLU A 875 26.02 -0.81 -16.14
N VAL A 876 25.91 -2.13 -15.98
CA VAL A 876 27.05 -3.07 -15.88
C VAL A 876 27.36 -3.61 -17.29
N HIS A 877 28.62 -3.47 -17.71
CA HIS A 877 29.11 -3.91 -19.01
C HIS A 877 30.05 -5.13 -18.91
N GLU A 878 30.07 -5.93 -19.97
CA GLU A 878 31.15 -6.86 -20.27
C GLU A 878 32.13 -6.13 -21.21
N LEU A 879 33.44 -6.22 -20.94
CA LEU A 879 34.47 -5.58 -21.77
C LEU A 879 34.84 -6.49 -22.96
N PRO A 880 35.44 -5.95 -24.05
CA PRO A 880 35.86 -6.76 -25.20
C PRO A 880 37.28 -7.31 -25.03
N VAL A 881 37.53 -8.55 -25.49
CA VAL A 881 38.88 -9.12 -25.66
C VAL A 881 39.65 -8.42 -26.79
N PHE A 882 40.94 -8.17 -26.59
CA PHE A 882 41.82 -7.49 -27.54
C PHE A 882 42.87 -8.44 -28.15
N ASP A 883 42.67 -8.83 -29.42
CA ASP A 883 43.65 -9.60 -30.21
C ASP A 883 44.79 -8.72 -30.72
N LEU A 884 46.04 -9.05 -30.37
CA LEU A 884 47.27 -8.37 -30.79
C LEU A 884 48.31 -9.34 -31.37
N THR A 885 48.76 -9.12 -32.59
CA THR A 885 49.87 -9.85 -33.22
C THR A 885 51.15 -9.00 -33.20
N VAL A 886 52.22 -9.52 -32.58
CA VAL A 886 53.51 -8.84 -32.46
C VAL A 886 54.51 -9.39 -33.47
N ILE A 887 55.14 -8.50 -34.24
CA ILE A 887 56.14 -8.81 -35.27
C ILE A 887 57.52 -8.30 -34.81
N PRO A 888 58.48 -9.20 -34.50
CA PRO A 888 59.85 -8.80 -34.17
C PRO A 888 60.68 -8.54 -35.43
N PHE A 889 61.19 -7.31 -35.58
CA PHE A 889 62.06 -6.91 -36.69
C PHE A 889 63.54 -6.94 -36.28
N LEU A 890 64.34 -7.68 -37.04
CA LEU A 890 65.79 -7.85 -36.82
C LEU A 890 66.61 -7.02 -37.81
N TRP A 891 67.45 -6.10 -37.31
CA TRP A 891 68.27 -5.25 -38.16
C TRP A 891 69.48 -6.02 -38.73
N SER A 892 69.36 -6.46 -39.99
CA SER A 892 70.29 -7.37 -40.68
C SER A 892 71.80 -7.03 -40.60
N PRO A 893 72.25 -5.75 -40.62
CA PRO A 893 73.67 -5.40 -40.45
C PRO A 893 74.25 -5.70 -39.07
N LYS A 894 73.41 -5.74 -38.02
CA LYS A 894 73.78 -6.06 -36.64
C LYS A 894 72.53 -6.55 -35.89
N PRO A 895 72.09 -7.81 -36.12
CA PRO A 895 70.85 -8.31 -35.52
C PRO A 895 71.01 -8.42 -34.00
N ASP A 896 69.99 -7.98 -33.28
CA ASP A 896 69.89 -8.11 -31.83
C ASP A 896 68.84 -9.17 -31.52
N SER A 897 69.23 -10.25 -30.84
CA SER A 897 68.31 -11.33 -30.47
C SER A 897 67.35 -10.95 -29.35
N LEU A 898 67.64 -9.88 -28.59
CA LEU A 898 66.84 -9.48 -27.43
C LEU A 898 65.38 -9.20 -27.78
N VAL A 899 65.08 -8.71 -28.99
CA VAL A 899 63.70 -8.52 -29.45
C VAL A 899 62.94 -9.85 -29.57
N LEU A 900 63.61 -10.97 -29.89
CA LEU A 900 62.99 -12.30 -29.94
C LEU A 900 62.65 -12.79 -28.53
N ASP A 901 63.61 -12.66 -27.60
CA ASP A 901 63.44 -13.07 -26.21
C ASP A 901 62.31 -12.27 -25.54
N ILE A 902 62.25 -10.94 -25.77
CA ILE A 902 61.21 -10.05 -25.26
C ILE A 902 59.84 -10.38 -25.87
N THR A 903 59.74 -10.51 -27.20
CA THR A 903 58.43 -10.75 -27.85
C THR A 903 57.89 -12.16 -27.57
N ALA A 904 58.77 -13.15 -27.39
CA ALA A 904 58.39 -14.47 -26.89
C ALA A 904 57.92 -14.43 -25.42
N ALA A 905 58.57 -13.65 -24.54
CA ALA A 905 58.12 -13.47 -23.16
C ALA A 905 56.76 -12.75 -23.07
N MET A 906 56.55 -11.73 -23.90
CA MET A 906 55.26 -11.04 -24.06
C MET A 906 54.13 -11.99 -24.50
N ALA A 907 54.43 -12.97 -25.36
CA ALA A 907 53.46 -13.97 -25.83
C ALA A 907 53.26 -15.14 -24.84
N ALA A 908 54.25 -15.42 -23.99
CA ALA A 908 54.17 -16.49 -22.98
C ALA A 908 53.40 -16.08 -21.72
N ASP A 909 53.41 -14.79 -21.37
CA ASP A 909 52.63 -14.23 -20.26
C ASP A 909 52.06 -12.84 -20.60
N PRO A 910 51.08 -12.73 -21.51
CA PRO A 910 50.46 -11.46 -21.84
C PRO A 910 49.62 -10.87 -20.69
N HIS A 911 49.48 -11.60 -19.57
CA HIS A 911 48.74 -11.17 -18.38
C HIS A 911 49.62 -10.41 -17.39
N ASN A 912 50.88 -10.82 -17.19
CA ASN A 912 51.75 -10.28 -16.14
C ASN A 912 53.11 -9.76 -16.66
N HIS A 913 53.43 -9.88 -17.96
CA HIS A 913 54.71 -9.41 -18.50
C HIS A 913 54.87 -7.88 -18.36
N ASP A 914 55.97 -7.42 -17.75
CA ASP A 914 56.24 -6.02 -17.37
C ASP A 914 55.89 -4.99 -18.49
N LEU A 915 56.33 -5.25 -19.72
CA LEU A 915 56.10 -4.36 -20.87
C LEU A 915 54.62 -4.24 -21.31
N LEU A 916 53.74 -5.12 -20.83
CA LEU A 916 52.32 -5.18 -21.14
C LEU A 916 51.42 -4.83 -19.95
N ALA A 917 51.94 -4.84 -18.72
CA ALA A 917 51.18 -4.64 -17.48
C ALA A 917 50.32 -3.35 -17.50
N MET A 918 50.83 -2.27 -18.10
CA MET A 918 50.07 -1.01 -18.23
C MET A 918 48.91 -1.10 -19.23
N THR A 919 48.93 -2.03 -20.19
CA THR A 919 47.92 -2.13 -21.26
C THR A 919 46.52 -2.36 -20.69
N ARG A 920 46.36 -3.31 -19.77
CA ARG A 920 45.07 -3.56 -19.08
C ARG A 920 44.75 -2.52 -18.00
N THR A 921 45.76 -1.84 -17.48
CA THR A 921 45.57 -0.79 -16.47
C THR A 921 45.05 0.52 -17.09
N LEU A 922 45.22 0.70 -18.41
CA LEU A 922 44.99 1.94 -19.15
C LEU A 922 44.02 1.83 -20.35
N LEU A 923 43.69 0.64 -20.85
CA LEU A 923 42.75 0.44 -21.96
C LEU A 923 41.50 -0.35 -21.52
N PRO A 924 40.29 -0.02 -22.00
CA PRO A 924 39.04 -0.68 -21.62
C PRO A 924 38.85 -1.99 -22.39
N VAL A 925 39.56 -3.04 -21.97
CA VAL A 925 39.54 -4.38 -22.58
C VAL A 925 39.47 -5.46 -21.49
N GLU A 926 38.73 -6.54 -21.73
CA GLU A 926 38.56 -7.66 -20.79
C GLU A 926 39.87 -8.44 -20.65
N ASP A 927 40.43 -8.83 -21.79
CA ASP A 927 41.66 -9.60 -21.87
C ASP A 927 42.53 -9.13 -23.06
N LEU A 928 43.82 -9.44 -22.99
CA LEU A 928 44.83 -9.15 -24.00
C LEU A 928 45.37 -10.47 -24.57
N VAL A 929 44.86 -10.89 -25.73
CA VAL A 929 45.29 -12.10 -26.41
C VAL A 929 46.44 -11.77 -27.35
N LEU A 930 47.65 -12.25 -27.02
CA LEU A 930 48.86 -11.94 -27.79
C LEU A 930 49.33 -13.12 -28.64
N THR A 931 49.47 -12.87 -29.95
CA THR A 931 50.02 -13.78 -30.95
C THR A 931 51.41 -13.31 -31.38
N LEU A 932 52.35 -14.24 -31.59
CA LEU A 932 53.70 -13.93 -32.07
C LEU A 932 53.87 -14.33 -33.55
N HIS A 933 54.37 -13.41 -34.36
CA HIS A 933 54.71 -13.63 -35.77
C HIS A 933 56.21 -13.97 -35.93
N ASP A 934 56.57 -14.70 -36.99
CA ASP A 934 57.97 -15.04 -37.33
C ASP A 934 58.88 -13.80 -37.48
N PRO A 935 60.17 -13.89 -37.13
CA PRO A 935 61.05 -12.71 -37.13
C PRO A 935 61.45 -12.22 -38.52
N VAL A 936 61.31 -10.90 -38.73
CA VAL A 936 61.51 -10.25 -40.04
C VAL A 936 62.87 -9.58 -40.11
N LEU A 937 63.77 -10.13 -40.94
CA LEU A 937 65.08 -9.52 -41.22
C LEU A 937 64.93 -8.30 -42.14
N THR A 938 65.23 -7.11 -41.61
CA THR A 938 65.14 -5.84 -42.35
C THR A 938 66.51 -5.14 -42.40
N SER A 939 66.79 -4.43 -43.50
CA SER A 939 67.99 -3.59 -43.63
C SER A 939 67.81 -2.17 -43.10
N ARG A 940 66.58 -1.78 -42.75
CA ARG A 940 66.21 -0.43 -42.30
C ARG A 940 66.24 -0.32 -40.78
N ASN A 941 66.66 0.83 -40.26
CA ASN A 941 66.68 1.17 -38.84
C ASN A 941 65.96 2.51 -38.57
N HIS A 942 64.75 2.65 -39.11
CA HIS A 942 63.94 3.87 -39.01
C HIS A 942 62.46 3.47 -38.97
N ALA A 943 61.69 3.94 -37.98
CA ALA A 943 60.35 3.43 -37.68
C ALA A 943 59.34 3.56 -38.84
N SER A 944 59.29 4.72 -39.52
CA SER A 944 58.27 4.97 -40.56
C SER A 944 58.27 3.98 -41.74
N PRO A 945 59.42 3.56 -42.31
CA PRO A 945 59.46 2.42 -43.23
C PRO A 945 59.01 1.08 -42.63
N LEU A 946 59.34 0.80 -41.37
CA LEU A 946 59.00 -0.48 -40.71
C LEU A 946 57.51 -0.59 -40.35
N LEU A 947 56.84 0.53 -40.10
CA LEU A 947 55.37 0.61 -40.00
C LEU A 947 54.71 0.16 -41.33
N GLY A 948 55.27 0.57 -42.47
CA GLY A 948 54.81 0.11 -43.79
C GLY A 948 55.09 -1.37 -44.06
N GLU A 949 56.17 -1.92 -43.50
CA GLU A 949 56.45 -3.37 -43.54
C GLU A 949 55.50 -4.15 -42.61
N THR A 950 55.11 -3.59 -41.46
CA THR A 950 54.12 -4.14 -40.51
C THR A 950 52.72 -4.23 -41.15
N GLU A 951 52.24 -3.16 -41.77
CA GLU A 951 50.93 -3.14 -42.46
C GLU A 951 50.91 -4.06 -43.69
N ALA A 952 52.03 -4.19 -44.42
CA ALA A 952 52.15 -5.14 -45.52
C ALA A 952 52.01 -6.60 -45.05
N ILE A 953 52.58 -6.95 -43.88
CA ILE A 953 52.44 -8.28 -43.27
C ILE A 953 50.99 -8.53 -42.88
N ARG A 954 50.35 -7.60 -42.15
CA ARG A 954 48.92 -7.71 -41.78
C ARG A 954 48.02 -7.98 -43.00
N VAL A 955 48.27 -7.28 -44.11
CA VAL A 955 47.52 -7.46 -45.36
C VAL A 955 47.78 -8.82 -46.01
N LEU A 956 49.02 -9.32 -45.98
CA LEU A 956 49.39 -10.63 -46.54
C LEU A 956 48.80 -11.80 -45.74
N GLU A 957 48.69 -11.68 -44.41
CA GLU A 957 48.08 -12.70 -43.55
C GLU A 957 46.53 -12.66 -43.54
N GLY A 958 45.91 -11.62 -44.12
CA GLY A 958 44.47 -11.39 -44.03
C GLY A 958 44.01 -10.94 -42.64
N GLY A 959 44.91 -10.35 -41.85
CA GLY A 959 44.76 -10.05 -40.42
C GLY A 959 43.51 -9.25 -40.08
N ARG A 960 42.63 -9.85 -39.27
CA ARG A 960 41.42 -9.21 -38.72
C ARG A 960 41.66 -8.47 -37.40
N GLY A 961 42.56 -8.96 -36.56
CA GLY A 961 42.98 -8.31 -35.30
C GLY A 961 44.00 -7.19 -35.50
N HIS A 962 44.63 -6.76 -34.40
CA HIS A 962 45.62 -5.68 -34.36
C HIS A 962 47.05 -6.21 -34.54
N TYR A 963 47.94 -5.38 -35.10
CA TYR A 963 49.30 -5.75 -35.43
C TYR A 963 50.31 -4.69 -34.94
N MET A 964 51.49 -5.15 -34.52
CA MET A 964 52.50 -4.31 -33.87
C MET A 964 53.92 -4.75 -34.21
N GLY A 965 54.64 -3.91 -34.95
CA GLY A 965 56.08 -4.10 -35.18
C GLY A 965 56.92 -3.67 -33.97
N THR A 966 57.98 -4.42 -33.68
CA THR A 966 58.90 -4.16 -32.56
C THR A 966 60.37 -4.31 -32.96
N MET A 967 61.24 -3.49 -32.36
CA MET A 967 62.71 -3.55 -32.52
C MET A 967 63.41 -2.96 -31.28
N THR A 968 64.60 -3.47 -30.97
CA THR A 968 65.48 -3.00 -29.89
C THR A 968 66.63 -2.13 -30.42
N GLY A 969 67.12 -1.19 -29.60
CA GLY A 969 68.33 -0.41 -29.83
C GLY A 969 68.15 0.93 -30.56
N ASP A 970 69.27 1.64 -30.78
CA ASP A 970 69.31 2.99 -31.37
C ASP A 970 68.93 3.02 -32.87
N PHE A 971 67.64 2.93 -33.16
CA PHE A 971 67.09 3.30 -34.47
C PHE A 971 67.04 4.83 -34.62
N ALA A 972 67.09 5.32 -35.86
CA ALA A 972 67.05 6.75 -36.15
C ALA A 972 65.61 7.24 -36.35
N GLY A 973 65.17 8.22 -35.55
CA GLY A 973 63.86 8.85 -35.65
C GLY A 973 63.47 9.55 -34.34
N ASN A 974 62.29 10.19 -34.29
CA ASN A 974 61.66 10.42 -32.99
C ASN A 974 61.10 9.07 -32.50
N ASP A 975 61.29 8.75 -31.22
CA ASP A 975 60.51 7.71 -30.54
C ASP A 975 59.01 8.04 -30.65
N GLY A 976 58.16 7.00 -30.73
CA GLY A 976 56.70 7.11 -30.82
C GLY A 976 56.21 7.82 -32.09
N ARG A 977 55.82 7.07 -33.12
CA ARG A 977 55.29 7.65 -34.37
C ARG A 977 54.11 6.87 -34.96
N ALA A 978 53.12 6.58 -34.14
CA ALA A 978 51.73 6.57 -34.60
C ALA A 978 51.43 7.84 -35.42
N ARG A 979 51.25 7.67 -36.74
CA ARG A 979 50.88 8.74 -37.70
C ARG A 979 49.91 8.26 -38.79
N GLN A 980 49.37 7.06 -38.63
CA GLN A 980 48.38 6.46 -39.52
C GLN A 980 47.31 5.80 -38.66
N HIS A 981 46.05 5.96 -39.05
CA HIS A 981 44.92 5.32 -38.39
C HIS A 981 44.76 3.90 -38.94
N GLY A 982 44.53 2.92 -38.07
CA GLY A 982 44.30 1.53 -38.47
C GLY A 982 45.17 0.54 -37.70
N ARG A 983 44.94 -0.75 -38.01
CA ARG A 983 45.32 -1.93 -37.22
C ARG A 983 46.83 -2.27 -37.17
N SER A 984 47.72 -1.32 -37.45
CA SER A 984 49.16 -1.56 -37.52
C SER A 984 49.94 -0.40 -36.89
N ILE A 985 50.79 -0.70 -35.91
CA ILE A 985 51.62 0.26 -35.16
C ILE A 985 53.09 -0.22 -35.07
N PHE A 986 54.02 0.63 -34.59
CA PHE A 986 55.42 0.25 -34.42
C PHE A 986 56.06 0.89 -33.18
N ALA A 987 56.59 0.08 -32.27
CA ALA A 987 57.13 0.54 -30.98
C ALA A 987 58.57 0.06 -30.69
N LYS A 988 59.19 0.66 -29.67
CA LYS A 988 60.54 0.33 -29.17
C LYS A 988 60.45 -0.46 -27.86
N THR A 989 61.22 -1.52 -27.72
CA THR A 989 61.17 -2.43 -26.56
C THR A 989 62.42 -2.36 -25.65
N ASP A 990 63.17 -1.26 -25.71
CA ASP A 990 64.38 -1.07 -24.88
C ASP A 990 64.07 -1.23 -23.37
N GLY A 991 64.88 -2.06 -22.68
CA GLY A 991 64.73 -2.42 -21.27
C GLY A 991 65.07 -1.32 -20.24
N GLY A 992 64.66 -0.08 -20.49
CA GLY A 992 64.67 1.02 -19.53
C GLY A 992 63.24 1.36 -19.09
N ARG A 993 63.07 1.79 -17.83
CA ARG A 993 61.81 1.99 -17.07
C ARG A 993 60.81 3.02 -17.64
N ARG A 994 60.45 2.92 -18.92
CA ARG A 994 59.51 3.78 -19.67
C ARG A 994 58.87 3.09 -20.89
N SER A 995 59.34 1.91 -21.31
CA SER A 995 58.86 1.25 -22.54
C SER A 995 57.44 0.69 -22.41
N GLU A 996 57.01 0.35 -21.19
CA GLU A 996 55.63 -0.05 -20.86
C GLU A 996 54.60 1.04 -21.22
N PHE A 997 54.93 2.32 -21.02
CA PHE A 997 54.08 3.44 -21.42
C PHE A 997 53.99 3.60 -22.94
N VAL A 998 55.08 3.34 -23.67
CA VAL A 998 55.14 3.47 -25.14
C VAL A 998 54.24 2.44 -25.81
N ILE A 999 54.20 1.22 -25.26
CA ILE A 999 53.39 0.11 -25.81
C ILE A 999 51.90 0.41 -25.63
N ALA A 1000 51.47 0.80 -24.42
CA ALA A 1000 50.09 1.22 -24.18
C ALA A 1000 49.68 2.48 -24.99
N HIS A 1001 50.60 3.44 -25.15
CA HIS A 1001 50.40 4.64 -25.97
C HIS A 1001 50.12 4.32 -27.45
N GLU A 1002 50.99 3.53 -28.08
CA GLU A 1002 50.84 3.15 -29.49
C GLU A 1002 49.59 2.26 -29.68
N LEU A 1003 49.25 1.40 -28.71
CA LEU A 1003 47.99 0.62 -28.73
C LEU A 1003 46.73 1.50 -28.68
N GLY A 1004 46.76 2.62 -27.96
CA GLY A 1004 45.66 3.61 -27.99
C GLY A 1004 45.41 4.19 -29.39
N HIS A 1005 46.45 4.32 -30.22
CA HIS A 1005 46.30 4.77 -31.61
C HIS A 1005 45.74 3.67 -32.54
N ASN A 1006 45.98 2.39 -32.23
CA ASN A 1006 45.30 1.25 -32.88
C ASN A 1006 43.77 1.31 -32.68
N MET A 1007 43.32 1.79 -31.52
CA MET A 1007 41.90 2.00 -31.19
C MET A 1007 41.29 3.27 -31.84
N GLY A 1008 42.04 4.00 -32.68
CA GLY A 1008 41.55 5.11 -33.51
C GLY A 1008 41.73 6.51 -32.93
N LEU A 1009 42.32 6.65 -31.73
CA LEU A 1009 42.51 7.93 -31.04
C LEU A 1009 43.45 8.87 -31.84
N GLN A 1010 43.05 10.13 -32.01
CA GLN A 1010 43.75 11.13 -32.84
C GLN A 1010 44.49 12.21 -32.03
N HIS A 1011 45.39 12.94 -32.71
CA HIS A 1011 46.10 14.12 -32.18
C HIS A 1011 45.45 15.46 -32.62
N PRO A 1012 45.54 16.54 -31.83
CA PRO A 1012 44.96 17.84 -32.20
C PRO A 1012 45.91 18.75 -33.01
N PRO A 1013 45.37 19.58 -33.92
CA PRO A 1013 46.12 20.61 -34.64
C PRO A 1013 46.24 21.94 -33.86
N GLY A 1014 46.88 21.91 -32.69
CA GLY A 1014 47.25 23.12 -31.93
C GLY A 1014 46.27 23.58 -30.85
N CYS A 1015 46.79 24.30 -29.85
CA CYS A 1015 46.15 24.50 -28.55
C CYS A 1015 45.03 25.57 -28.52
N ASN A 1016 43.89 25.32 -29.16
CA ASN A 1016 42.63 26.03 -28.92
C ASN A 1016 41.44 25.19 -29.43
N ALA A 1017 41.04 24.18 -28.66
CA ALA A 1017 39.83 23.41 -28.95
C ALA A 1017 38.58 24.20 -28.50
N GLY A 1018 37.81 24.69 -29.47
CA GLY A 1018 36.44 25.17 -29.25
C GLY A 1018 35.44 24.05 -29.47
N SER A 1019 34.31 24.09 -28.76
CA SER A 1019 33.21 23.11 -28.79
C SER A 1019 33.54 21.72 -28.22
N PRO A 1020 33.47 21.54 -26.88
CA PRO A 1020 33.11 20.25 -26.29
C PRO A 1020 31.66 19.87 -26.69
N ASP A 1021 31.27 18.63 -26.42
CA ASP A 1021 29.89 18.17 -26.61
C ASP A 1021 28.91 18.99 -25.76
N LEU A 1022 27.90 19.57 -26.40
CA LEU A 1022 26.87 20.39 -25.76
C LEU A 1022 25.71 19.54 -25.20
N SER A 1023 25.74 18.23 -25.46
CA SER A 1023 24.75 17.24 -25.01
C SER A 1023 25.08 16.67 -23.62
N PHE A 1024 26.18 17.13 -23.00
CA PHE A 1024 26.77 16.52 -21.80
C PHE A 1024 26.53 17.37 -20.53
N PRO A 1025 26.07 16.78 -19.41
CA PRO A 1025 25.55 15.42 -19.28
C PRO A 1025 24.20 15.26 -20.02
N TYR A 1026 23.87 14.03 -20.42
CA TYR A 1026 22.66 13.76 -21.19
C TYR A 1026 21.40 13.96 -20.33
N ALA A 1027 20.28 14.36 -20.96
CA ALA A 1027 19.03 14.71 -20.28
C ALA A 1027 18.36 13.55 -19.48
N ASN A 1028 18.87 12.33 -19.61
CA ASN A 1028 18.49 11.14 -18.85
C ASN A 1028 19.46 10.81 -17.69
N GLY A 1029 20.42 11.70 -17.37
CA GLY A 1029 21.41 11.52 -16.32
C GLY A 1029 22.64 10.69 -16.71
N ARG A 1030 22.74 10.17 -17.94
CA ARG A 1030 23.91 9.39 -18.38
C ARG A 1030 25.15 10.26 -18.58
N ILE A 1031 26.30 9.67 -18.26
CA ILE A 1031 27.65 10.19 -18.48
C ILE A 1031 28.30 9.32 -19.57
N GLY A 1032 28.73 9.91 -20.69
CA GLY A 1032 29.24 9.16 -21.84
C GLY A 1032 30.63 8.56 -21.63
N VAL A 1033 30.80 7.28 -21.97
CA VAL A 1033 32.12 6.63 -22.05
C VAL A 1033 32.93 7.17 -23.23
N TRP A 1034 34.20 7.47 -22.97
CA TRP A 1034 35.12 8.05 -23.94
C TRP A 1034 35.36 7.11 -25.12
N GLY A 1035 34.89 7.51 -26.30
CA GLY A 1035 35.06 6.73 -27.53
C GLY A 1035 33.95 5.72 -27.84
N TYR A 1036 32.85 5.67 -27.09
CA TYR A 1036 31.71 4.77 -27.36
C TYR A 1036 30.41 5.54 -27.67
N ASP A 1037 29.74 5.12 -28.75
CA ASP A 1037 28.47 5.62 -29.28
C ASP A 1037 27.34 4.74 -28.74
N PHE A 1038 26.65 5.24 -27.72
CA PHE A 1038 25.65 4.51 -26.95
C PHE A 1038 24.35 4.27 -27.72
N ASP A 1039 23.96 5.21 -28.59
CA ASP A 1039 22.76 5.08 -29.43
C ASP A 1039 22.91 3.96 -30.48
N ASN A 1040 24.14 3.54 -30.78
CA ASN A 1040 24.48 2.54 -31.80
C ASN A 1040 25.33 1.37 -31.28
N GLN A 1041 25.54 1.25 -29.96
CA GLN A 1041 26.32 0.20 -29.28
C GLN A 1041 27.68 -0.13 -29.95
N ARG A 1042 28.50 0.90 -30.22
CA ARG A 1042 29.75 0.75 -30.99
C ARG A 1042 30.82 1.75 -30.55
N LEU A 1043 32.10 1.47 -30.85
CA LEU A 1043 33.15 2.49 -30.76
C LEU A 1043 32.92 3.59 -31.83
N ILE A 1044 33.17 4.84 -31.45
CA ILE A 1044 32.97 6.03 -32.28
C ILE A 1044 33.88 5.95 -33.54
N PRO A 1045 33.32 6.11 -34.76
CA PRO A 1045 34.12 6.04 -36.00
C PRO A 1045 35.27 7.05 -36.04
N PRO A 1046 36.40 6.74 -36.74
CA PRO A 1046 37.65 7.51 -36.72
C PRO A 1046 37.60 8.84 -37.51
N THR A 1047 36.45 9.51 -37.52
CA THR A 1047 36.20 10.83 -38.13
C THR A 1047 35.71 11.88 -37.11
N ALA A 1048 35.55 11.52 -35.84
CA ALA A 1048 35.33 12.45 -34.73
C ALA A 1048 36.67 13.02 -34.20
N GLY A 1049 36.63 14.16 -33.49
CA GLY A 1049 37.81 14.98 -33.21
C GLY A 1049 38.40 14.86 -31.80
N ASP A 1050 39.71 14.60 -31.77
CA ASP A 1050 40.68 14.75 -30.67
C ASP A 1050 40.50 13.97 -29.35
N LEU A 1051 41.62 13.48 -28.82
CA LEU A 1051 41.73 12.94 -27.45
C LEU A 1051 43.18 12.84 -26.92
N MET A 1052 44.21 12.79 -27.79
CA MET A 1052 45.59 12.42 -27.41
C MET A 1052 46.61 13.48 -27.84
N SER A 1053 46.98 14.42 -26.96
CA SER A 1053 47.81 15.59 -27.32
C SER A 1053 49.29 15.55 -26.88
N TYR A 1054 50.15 16.20 -27.68
CA TYR A 1054 51.59 16.38 -27.44
C TYR A 1054 51.95 17.86 -27.26
N CYS A 1055 51.86 18.39 -26.04
CA CYS A 1055 52.12 19.82 -25.77
C CYS A 1055 52.87 20.07 -24.45
N GLY A 1056 54.20 20.18 -24.53
CA GLY A 1056 55.02 20.93 -23.56
C GLY A 1056 55.16 20.34 -22.14
N HIS A 1057 56.06 19.36 -21.99
CA HIS A 1057 56.35 18.60 -20.75
C HIS A 1057 55.22 17.62 -20.35
N GLY A 1058 55.55 16.33 -20.30
CA GLY A 1058 54.57 15.24 -20.19
C GLY A 1058 54.11 14.72 -21.56
N TRP A 1059 53.91 13.41 -21.67
CA TRP A 1059 53.39 12.75 -22.90
C TRP A 1059 52.00 12.19 -22.57
N ILE A 1060 51.04 12.28 -23.50
CA ILE A 1060 49.59 12.09 -23.27
C ILE A 1060 49.10 12.98 -22.11
N SER A 1061 49.13 14.30 -22.30
CA SER A 1061 48.64 15.31 -21.34
C SER A 1061 48.80 14.92 -19.86
N ASP A 1062 50.00 15.12 -19.29
CA ASP A 1062 50.30 14.82 -17.87
C ASP A 1062 49.21 15.36 -16.93
N TYR A 1063 48.52 16.44 -17.28
CA TYR A 1063 47.35 16.94 -16.55
C TYR A 1063 46.24 15.89 -16.35
N HIS A 1064 45.68 15.31 -17.42
CA HIS A 1064 44.62 14.31 -17.30
C HIS A 1064 45.18 12.94 -16.87
N PHE A 1065 46.32 12.53 -17.43
CA PHE A 1065 46.91 11.21 -17.15
C PHE A 1065 47.52 11.11 -15.74
N THR A 1066 48.19 12.17 -15.25
CA THR A 1066 48.71 12.18 -13.86
C THR A 1066 47.60 12.45 -12.84
N ASN A 1067 46.52 13.15 -13.17
CA ASN A 1067 45.33 13.13 -12.30
C ASN A 1067 44.73 11.72 -12.27
N ALA A 1068 44.64 11.05 -13.42
CA ALA A 1068 44.25 9.65 -13.55
C ALA A 1068 45.30 8.62 -13.02
N ILE A 1069 46.37 9.06 -12.35
CA ILE A 1069 47.34 8.16 -11.69
C ILE A 1069 47.64 8.57 -10.23
N ARG A 1070 47.62 9.87 -9.88
CA ARG A 1070 47.81 10.34 -8.49
C ARG A 1070 46.73 9.85 -7.54
N TYR A 1071 45.49 9.74 -8.03
CA TYR A 1071 44.38 9.17 -7.26
C TYR A 1071 44.63 7.67 -6.96
N ARG A 1072 45.31 6.92 -7.85
CA ARG A 1072 45.55 5.46 -7.76
C ARG A 1072 46.74 5.03 -6.92
N LEU A 1073 47.68 5.95 -6.64
CA LEU A 1073 49.01 5.62 -6.12
C LEU A 1073 49.49 6.56 -5.00
N PHE A 1074 48.62 7.36 -4.37
CA PHE A 1074 49.08 8.34 -3.37
C PHE A 1074 48.15 8.60 -2.17
N ASP A 1075 47.64 7.56 -1.52
CA ASP A 1075 47.57 7.59 -0.04
C ASP A 1075 47.98 6.29 0.68
N GLU A 1076 48.89 5.50 0.08
CA GLU A 1076 49.93 4.82 0.85
C GLU A 1076 51.22 5.64 0.78
N GLY A 1077 51.37 6.63 1.66
CA GLY A 1077 52.55 7.49 1.73
C GLY A 1077 53.65 6.98 2.67
N PRO A 1078 54.92 6.94 2.25
CA PRO A 1078 56.08 6.90 3.16
C PRO A 1078 56.51 8.33 3.60
N PRO A 1079 57.15 8.50 4.78
CA PRO A 1079 57.07 9.76 5.53
C PRO A 1079 58.17 10.83 5.25
N PRO A 1080 57.94 12.11 5.64
CA PRO A 1080 58.94 13.18 5.58
C PRO A 1080 60.10 12.99 6.57
N ALA A 1081 61.34 13.03 6.08
CA ALA A 1081 62.54 12.72 6.86
C ALA A 1081 63.22 13.94 7.53
N SER A 1082 62.59 14.56 8.54
CA SER A 1082 63.23 15.61 9.36
C SER A 1082 63.09 15.48 10.89
N ALA A 1083 62.88 14.26 11.39
CA ALA A 1083 63.21 13.86 12.76
C ALA A 1083 63.89 12.48 12.75
N LYS A 1084 65.03 12.34 13.44
CA LYS A 1084 65.94 11.17 13.35
C LYS A 1084 66.05 10.46 14.70
N SER A 1085 66.22 9.13 14.80
CA SER A 1085 66.17 8.05 13.78
C SER A 1085 66.34 6.66 14.42
N LEU A 1086 66.17 5.61 13.61
CA LEU A 1086 66.76 4.25 13.70
C LEU A 1086 66.04 3.16 14.55
N LEU A 1087 65.49 2.16 13.81
CA LEU A 1087 65.78 0.71 13.86
C LEU A 1087 65.88 -0.02 15.23
N LEU A 1088 65.41 -1.26 15.42
CA LEU A 1088 65.43 -2.43 14.51
C LEU A 1088 64.55 -3.60 15.06
N TRP A 1089 63.92 -4.38 14.16
CA TRP A 1089 63.49 -5.81 14.27
C TRP A 1089 62.83 -6.41 15.53
N GLY A 1090 61.79 -7.22 15.29
CA GLY A 1090 61.31 -8.29 16.19
C GLY A 1090 60.00 -8.89 15.68
N CYS A 1091 59.89 -10.23 15.57
CA CYS A 1091 58.66 -10.88 15.09
C CYS A 1091 57.63 -11.03 16.22
N LEU A 1092 56.40 -10.60 15.96
CA LEU A 1092 55.34 -11.56 15.60
C LEU A 1092 54.36 -10.91 14.62
#